data_AF-A0A8J4HFF0-F1
#
_entry.id   AF-A0A8J4HFF0-F1
#
_cell.length_a   1.000
_cell.length_b   1.000
_cell.length_c   1.000
_cell.angle_alpha   90.00
_cell.angle_beta   90.00
_cell.angle_gamma   90.00
#
_symmetry.space_group_name_H-M   'P 1'
#
loop_
_entity.id
_entity.type
_entity.pdbx_description
1 polymer ?
#
loop_
_entity_poly.entity_id
_entity_poly.type
_entity_poly.pdbx_seq_one_letter_code
_entity_poly.pdbx_strand_id
1 'polypeptide(L)'
;MTRIVLDARALQDENYAAKGIGQHTLVLAGLLRGIAGAELAPLTDPLLAPMRQVGACAGDSAALFNADSCWIDRMKGDVFINPSPLTHDTAPLIAAARNGLRTGAVVHDFIPLRQPGFAADPERAAEYRYRVASLARYDFLIANSDFTAAEIHRLLPGYERPVITLHCRARFAPAAPGTVPRPPALAGIPPGEAYLLLAAADDPRKNLDLAIQAAGRFRALGFHLVVAGGIGAERQRALARLYPESFVLAPPRFLPRLSDEALRAVYLGAAAVLVTSHDEGFSLPVAEAIALGRPVAASAIPAHAEQIADPALLFDPHSVPALIAATEHALARGADPACFHPLDHAGEAEALAALVAGNSAAPAEPGARRAVLVGPASDKPSGIALYSDLTLQALRAQGGAFEYVDVDAFDAEAFYAWLFAHQFDDIIYILGNNEVFHARCFVALQNVPGVCILHDSRLFEFLLNRHGPHEIVRLWRLRHPDRPIDIATVADWQAERRLLPCSFLEPLTTRAGAILVHSRALARHIASEYAYPAVHYLPFAVQMTEEERDFVRALRRGREKATAAGAGVRLVMLGETEASKGCAELIYALKILLLQGVEATLTFAGKSEEPYHGELSAAASALGLADRVSFLRYVSRQRYLEALAGADIVMQLRYPLFGQVSGPVADAVSCAVPLITTEELAEGMEVAGHCAAVPNSFSPLHIAEAVRGLLAAPAPAQETGALAGRLDMDQYARRLRALCPALAA
;
A
#
# COMPACT_ATOMS: atom_id res chain seq x y z
N MET A 1 32.72 8.57 15.75
CA MET A 1 32.18 7.34 15.17
C MET A 1 30.92 7.75 14.45
N THR A 2 30.85 7.58 13.13
CA THR A 2 29.74 8.05 12.29
C THR A 2 28.71 6.93 12.17
N ARG A 3 27.50 7.15 12.68
CA ARG A 3 26.40 6.19 12.61
C ARG A 3 25.61 6.36 11.32
N ILE A 4 25.62 5.34 10.48
CA ILE A 4 24.96 5.30 9.19
C ILE A 4 23.71 4.43 9.29
N VAL A 5 22.54 5.03 9.06
CA VAL A 5 21.26 4.33 8.93
C VAL A 5 21.07 3.95 7.46
N LEU A 6 21.12 2.67 7.13
CA LEU A 6 20.91 2.17 5.76
C LEU A 6 19.50 1.60 5.63
N ASP A 7 18.69 2.13 4.71
CA ASP A 7 17.38 1.57 4.39
C ASP A 7 17.51 0.18 3.75
N ALA A 8 17.32 -0.86 4.56
CA ALA A 8 17.50 -2.26 4.19
C ALA A 8 16.19 -2.90 3.69
N ARG A 9 15.11 -2.14 3.45
CA ARG A 9 13.85 -2.68 2.92
C ARG A 9 14.04 -3.36 1.56
N ALA A 10 14.96 -2.87 0.73
CA ALA A 10 15.38 -3.51 -0.50
C ALA A 10 15.98 -4.92 -0.33
N LEU A 11 16.48 -5.25 0.86
CA LEU A 11 17.01 -6.57 1.23
C LEU A 11 15.94 -7.49 1.86
N GLN A 12 14.77 -6.95 2.18
CA GLN A 12 13.61 -7.69 2.70
C GLN A 12 12.58 -7.99 1.62
N ASP A 13 12.41 -7.10 0.64
CA ASP A 13 11.44 -7.28 -0.44
C ASP A 13 11.89 -8.38 -1.41
N GLU A 14 11.08 -9.42 -1.55
CA GLU A 14 11.34 -10.57 -2.42
C GLU A 14 11.51 -10.18 -3.90
N ASN A 15 10.97 -9.03 -4.31
CA ASN A 15 11.12 -8.50 -5.66
C ASN A 15 12.51 -7.91 -5.91
N TYR A 16 13.24 -7.50 -4.87
CA TYR A 16 14.48 -6.73 -4.99
C TYR A 16 15.67 -7.42 -4.31
N ALA A 17 15.46 -8.11 -3.19
CA ALA A 17 16.50 -8.64 -2.32
C ALA A 17 17.49 -9.57 -3.04
N ALA A 18 17.00 -10.39 -3.96
CA ALA A 18 17.82 -11.31 -4.76
C ALA A 18 18.13 -10.78 -6.18
N LYS A 19 17.75 -9.54 -6.51
CA LYS A 19 17.94 -8.92 -7.83
C LYS A 19 18.95 -7.77 -7.75
N GLY A 20 19.10 -7.02 -8.85
CA GLY A 20 20.10 -5.96 -9.00
C GLY A 20 20.14 -4.94 -7.86
N ILE A 21 18.98 -4.43 -7.41
CA ILE A 21 18.88 -3.45 -6.32
C ILE A 21 19.40 -4.05 -5.00
N GLY A 22 18.93 -5.24 -4.62
CA GLY A 22 19.38 -5.91 -3.39
C GLY A 22 20.88 -6.21 -3.42
N GLN A 23 21.39 -6.70 -4.54
CA GLN A 23 22.83 -6.98 -4.72
C GLN A 23 23.68 -5.70 -4.63
N HIS A 24 23.25 -4.62 -5.28
CA HIS A 24 23.93 -3.33 -5.18
C HIS A 24 23.89 -2.79 -3.75
N THR A 25 22.76 -2.95 -3.04
CA THR A 25 22.62 -2.58 -1.63
C THR A 25 23.62 -3.33 -0.74
N LEU A 26 23.90 -4.62 -1.00
CA LEU A 26 24.91 -5.37 -0.26
C LEU A 26 26.34 -4.87 -0.51
N VAL A 27 26.66 -4.53 -1.76
CA VAL A 27 27.96 -3.94 -2.10
C VAL A 27 28.12 -2.60 -1.40
N LEU A 28 27.10 -1.74 -1.45
CA LEU A 28 27.06 -0.47 -0.74
C LEU A 28 27.26 -0.68 0.76
N ALA A 29 26.53 -1.61 1.40
CA ALA A 29 26.69 -1.94 2.81
C ALA A 29 28.12 -2.40 3.16
N GLY A 30 28.76 -3.15 2.26
CA GLY A 30 30.18 -3.53 2.39
C GLY A 30 31.11 -2.32 2.35
N LEU A 31 30.93 -1.41 1.40
CA LEU A 31 31.73 -0.20 1.26
C LEU A 31 31.55 0.74 2.47
N LEU A 32 30.32 0.93 2.93
CA LEU A 32 30.00 1.77 4.09
C LEU A 32 30.63 1.23 5.38
N ARG A 33 30.65 -0.10 5.58
CA ARG A 33 31.36 -0.75 6.70
C ARG A 33 32.88 -0.63 6.61
N GLY A 34 33.41 -0.49 5.40
CA GLY A 34 34.84 -0.26 5.17
C GLY A 34 35.32 1.14 5.55
N ILE A 35 34.40 2.10 5.76
CA ILE A 35 34.74 3.47 6.17
C ILE A 35 35.23 3.45 7.63
N ALA A 36 36.45 3.95 7.85
CA ALA A 36 37.06 3.97 9.17
C ALA A 36 36.20 4.76 10.18
N GLY A 37 35.83 4.11 11.28
CA GLY A 37 35.02 4.72 12.34
C GLY A 37 33.53 4.88 12.00
N ALA A 38 33.03 4.22 10.94
CA ALA A 38 31.61 4.14 10.66
C ALA A 38 30.94 2.94 11.36
N GLU A 39 29.69 3.12 11.78
CA GLU A 39 28.82 2.07 12.28
C GLU A 39 27.58 1.98 11.39
N LEU A 40 27.30 0.81 10.82
CA LEU A 40 26.13 0.61 9.98
C LEU A 40 24.96 0.03 10.79
N ALA A 41 23.80 0.66 10.68
CA ALA A 41 22.58 0.23 11.33
C ALA A 41 21.45 0.09 10.30
N PRO A 42 20.92 -1.13 10.07
CA PRO A 42 19.92 -1.35 9.03
C PRO A 42 18.53 -0.88 9.48
N LEU A 43 17.81 -0.23 8.56
CA LEU A 43 16.38 0.09 8.65
C LEU A 43 15.53 -0.98 7.97
N THR A 44 14.68 -1.65 8.75
CA THR A 44 13.83 -2.75 8.31
C THR A 44 12.35 -2.42 8.49
N ASP A 45 11.50 -2.97 7.62
CA ASP A 45 10.04 -2.88 7.68
C ASP A 45 9.45 -4.22 8.15
N PRO A 46 8.66 -4.25 9.24
CA PRO A 46 8.04 -5.48 9.75
C PRO A 46 6.96 -6.06 8.82
N LEU A 47 6.46 -5.30 7.84
CA LEU A 47 5.56 -5.82 6.80
C LEU A 47 6.30 -6.51 5.66
N LEU A 48 7.63 -6.50 5.65
CA LEU A 48 8.42 -7.24 4.69
C LEU A 48 8.96 -8.53 5.32
N ALA A 49 9.41 -9.45 4.48
CA ALA A 49 10.03 -10.67 4.97
C ALA A 49 11.24 -10.35 5.87
N PRO A 50 11.58 -11.20 6.85
CA PRO A 50 12.80 -11.04 7.63
C PRO A 50 14.01 -10.92 6.71
N MET A 51 14.89 -9.95 7.00
CA MET A 51 16.10 -9.75 6.22
C MET A 51 16.99 -11.00 6.33
N ARG A 52 17.24 -11.69 5.22
CA ARG A 52 18.02 -12.95 5.21
C ARG A 52 19.52 -12.73 5.39
N GLN A 53 20.02 -11.53 5.10
CA GLN A 53 21.45 -11.21 5.03
C GLN A 53 21.89 -10.24 6.14
N VAL A 54 21.43 -10.48 7.37
CA VAL A 54 21.65 -9.57 8.52
C VAL A 54 23.14 -9.24 8.74
N GLY A 55 24.02 -10.25 8.69
CA GLY A 55 25.48 -10.04 8.89
C GLY A 55 26.18 -9.23 7.77
N ALA A 56 25.51 -8.98 6.65
CA ALA A 56 26.03 -8.09 5.61
C ALA A 56 25.74 -6.60 5.90
N CYS A 57 24.80 -6.30 6.80
CA CYS A 57 24.37 -4.93 7.10
C CYS A 57 24.43 -4.57 8.60
N ALA A 58 24.50 -5.55 9.50
CA ALA A 58 24.55 -5.34 10.94
C ALA A 58 25.94 -5.72 11.50
N GLY A 59 26.54 -4.82 12.29
CA GLY A 59 27.56 -5.17 13.28
C GLY A 59 26.92 -5.71 14.58
N ASP A 60 27.56 -5.52 15.74
CA ASP A 60 26.97 -5.86 17.06
C ASP A 60 25.73 -5.02 17.42
N SER A 61 25.34 -4.05 16.59
CA SER A 61 24.11 -3.27 16.76
C SER A 61 22.89 -4.11 16.39
N ALA A 62 21.93 -4.19 17.31
CA ALA A 62 20.59 -4.69 17.02
C ALA A 62 19.99 -3.96 15.81
N ALA A 63 19.15 -4.66 15.03
CA ALA A 63 18.31 -4.02 14.02
C ALA A 63 17.60 -2.84 14.68
N LEU A 64 17.73 -1.65 14.10
CA LEU A 64 17.21 -0.43 14.72
C LEU A 64 15.67 -0.41 14.79
N PHE A 65 14.98 -1.34 14.12
CA PHE A 65 13.55 -1.25 13.89
C PHE A 65 12.87 -2.62 14.05
N ASN A 66 12.17 -2.76 15.18
CA ASN A 66 11.15 -3.77 15.44
C ASN A 66 9.82 -3.01 15.72
N ALA A 67 8.69 -3.67 15.50
CA ALA A 67 7.33 -3.17 15.28
C ALA A 67 6.68 -2.21 16.31
N ASP A 68 7.43 -1.59 17.23
CA ASP A 68 6.87 -0.80 18.33
C ASP A 68 6.88 0.72 18.02
N SER A 69 5.79 1.21 17.40
CA SER A 69 5.36 2.63 17.29
C SER A 69 6.23 3.61 16.46
N CYS A 70 5.54 4.57 15.82
CA CYS A 70 6.03 5.65 14.96
C CYS A 70 7.53 6.00 15.12
N TRP A 71 8.35 5.42 14.26
CA TRP A 71 9.82 5.49 14.31
C TRP A 71 10.37 6.84 13.77
N ILE A 72 9.50 7.72 13.28
CA ILE A 72 9.85 9.00 12.68
C ILE A 72 10.61 9.88 13.67
N ASP A 73 10.19 9.92 14.93
CA ASP A 73 10.83 10.77 15.95
C ASP A 73 11.99 10.07 16.68
N ARG A 74 12.28 8.81 16.32
CA ARG A 74 13.27 7.96 17.00
C ARG A 74 14.47 7.60 16.14
N MET A 75 14.48 7.96 14.85
CA MET A 75 15.62 7.71 13.98
C MET A 75 16.84 8.49 14.48
N LYS A 76 17.86 7.76 14.94
CA LYS A 76 19.12 8.33 15.43
C LYS A 76 20.28 7.84 14.57
N GLY A 77 21.03 8.79 14.02
CA GLY A 77 22.22 8.56 13.25
C GLY A 77 22.84 9.89 12.84
N ASP A 78 23.93 9.83 12.09
CA ASP A 78 24.57 10.99 11.47
C ASP A 78 24.18 11.07 9.99
N VAL A 79 24.06 9.91 9.33
CA VAL A 79 23.75 9.80 7.90
C VAL A 79 22.67 8.75 7.67
N PHE A 80 21.68 9.05 6.84
CA PHE A 80 20.69 8.12 6.32
C PHE A 80 20.96 7.88 4.83
N ILE A 81 20.98 6.61 4.41
CA ILE A 81 21.17 6.24 2.99
C ILE A 81 20.01 5.35 2.55
N ASN A 82 19.29 5.80 1.52
CA ASN A 82 18.23 5.05 0.86
C ASN A 82 18.74 4.42 -0.45
N PRO A 83 18.95 3.10 -0.54
CA PRO A 83 19.46 2.48 -1.74
C PRO A 83 18.37 2.28 -2.82
N SER A 84 17.11 2.60 -2.54
CA SER A 84 15.99 2.35 -3.44
C SER A 84 14.85 3.39 -3.31
N PRO A 85 15.15 4.70 -3.45
CA PRO A 85 14.21 5.78 -3.19
C PRO A 85 13.00 5.82 -4.13
N LEU A 86 13.07 5.11 -5.27
CA LEU A 86 11.99 5.04 -6.25
C LEU A 86 11.13 3.77 -6.14
N THR A 87 11.51 2.80 -5.29
CA THR A 87 10.76 1.54 -5.14
C THR A 87 9.86 1.53 -3.91
N HIS A 88 10.41 1.91 -2.76
CA HIS A 88 9.67 2.01 -1.51
C HIS A 88 9.23 3.46 -1.28
N ASP A 89 8.33 3.67 -0.32
CA ASP A 89 7.89 5.00 0.08
C ASP A 89 8.99 5.85 0.73
N THR A 90 8.69 7.15 0.85
CA THR A 90 9.60 8.19 1.32
C THR A 90 9.55 8.49 2.81
N ALA A 91 8.82 7.71 3.61
CA ALA A 91 8.74 7.94 5.05
C ALA A 91 10.14 8.01 5.72
N PRO A 92 11.12 7.14 5.36
CA PRO A 92 12.43 7.19 6.01
C PRO A 92 13.22 8.45 5.72
N LEU A 93 13.07 9.00 4.52
CA LEU A 93 13.66 10.29 4.15
C LEU A 93 13.11 11.42 5.03
N ILE A 94 11.79 11.46 5.23
CA ILE A 94 11.15 12.50 6.05
C ILE A 94 11.63 12.41 7.50
N ALA A 95 11.70 11.20 8.06
CA ALA A 95 12.21 10.97 9.40
C ALA A 95 13.68 11.40 9.54
N ALA A 96 14.54 11.00 8.60
CA ALA A 96 15.94 11.37 8.61
C ALA A 96 16.13 12.89 8.59
N ALA A 97 15.43 13.57 7.66
CA ALA A 97 15.48 15.03 7.54
C ALA A 97 14.97 15.74 8.81
N ARG A 98 13.85 15.28 9.40
CA ARG A 98 13.31 15.85 10.66
C ARG A 98 14.27 15.70 11.83
N ASN A 99 15.02 14.60 11.90
CA ASN A 99 16.01 14.36 12.96
C ASN A 99 17.39 14.95 12.64
N GLY A 100 17.54 15.72 11.55
CA GLY A 100 18.79 16.38 11.18
C GLY A 100 19.89 15.43 10.70
N LEU A 101 19.53 14.21 10.28
CA LEU A 101 20.47 13.30 9.62
C LEU A 101 20.77 13.82 8.22
N ARG A 102 22.02 13.70 7.79
CA ARG A 102 22.36 13.93 6.40
C ARG A 102 21.80 12.80 5.54
N THR A 103 21.17 13.13 4.41
CA THR A 103 20.39 12.19 3.61
C THR A 103 21.03 11.90 2.25
N GLY A 104 21.22 10.61 1.95
CA GLY A 104 21.72 10.13 0.66
C GLY A 104 20.76 9.15 0.00
N ALA A 105 20.74 9.12 -1.33
CA ALA A 105 19.96 8.12 -2.08
C ALA A 105 20.75 7.49 -3.23
N VAL A 106 20.54 6.20 -3.48
CA VAL A 106 21.03 5.53 -4.69
C VAL A 106 19.94 5.52 -5.75
N VAL A 107 20.21 6.12 -6.91
CA VAL A 107 19.30 6.16 -8.05
C VAL A 107 19.79 5.12 -9.06
N HIS A 108 18.90 4.19 -9.41
CA HIS A 108 19.23 3.08 -10.31
C HIS A 108 18.87 3.35 -11.77
N ASP A 109 17.73 3.98 -12.01
CA ASP A 109 17.25 4.35 -13.34
C ASP A 109 15.96 5.19 -13.23
N PHE A 110 15.50 5.67 -14.39
CA PHE A 110 14.20 6.31 -14.58
C PHE A 110 13.35 5.58 -15.63
N ILE A 111 13.56 4.27 -15.80
CA ILE A 111 12.94 3.46 -16.87
C ILE A 111 11.41 3.63 -16.90
N PRO A 112 10.68 3.60 -15.76
CA PRO A 112 9.23 3.79 -15.78
C PRO A 112 8.76 5.03 -16.53
N LEU A 113 9.47 6.16 -16.50
CA LEU A 113 9.08 7.38 -17.22
C LEU A 113 9.06 7.21 -18.74
N ARG A 114 9.78 6.22 -19.27
CA ARG A 114 9.92 5.94 -20.71
C ARG A 114 9.10 4.72 -21.16
N GLN A 115 8.51 3.98 -20.23
CA GLN A 115 7.77 2.77 -20.57
C GLN A 115 6.44 3.10 -21.30
N PRO A 116 6.14 2.41 -22.42
CA PRO A 116 4.83 2.47 -23.03
C PRO A 116 3.76 2.03 -22.02
N GLY A 117 2.77 2.87 -21.77
CA GLY A 117 1.70 2.59 -20.81
C GLY A 117 1.98 3.05 -19.38
N PHE A 118 3.10 3.71 -19.08
CA PHE A 118 3.32 4.32 -17.77
C PHE A 118 2.17 5.25 -17.36
N ALA A 119 1.65 6.04 -18.31
CA ALA A 119 0.51 6.93 -18.10
C ALA A 119 -0.86 6.22 -18.12
N ALA A 120 -0.92 4.90 -18.35
CA ALA A 120 -2.18 4.15 -18.33
C ALA A 120 -2.76 4.00 -16.92
N ASP A 121 -1.90 4.11 -15.90
CA ASP A 121 -2.28 4.21 -14.49
C ASP A 121 -1.84 5.58 -13.95
N PRO A 122 -2.74 6.59 -13.96
CA PRO A 122 -2.41 7.96 -13.56
C PRO A 122 -1.95 8.07 -12.11
N GLU A 123 -2.46 7.22 -11.21
CA GLU A 123 -2.10 7.29 -9.79
C GLU A 123 -0.70 6.73 -9.56
N ARG A 124 -0.38 5.57 -10.16
CA ARG A 124 0.98 5.01 -10.11
C ARG A 124 2.00 5.92 -10.82
N ALA A 125 1.60 6.55 -11.92
CA ALA A 125 2.44 7.52 -12.61
C ALA A 125 2.73 8.74 -11.74
N ALA A 126 1.69 9.28 -11.09
CA ALA A 126 1.79 10.38 -10.15
C ALA A 126 2.70 10.02 -8.96
N GLU A 127 2.51 8.86 -8.35
CA GLU A 127 3.34 8.36 -7.25
C GLU A 127 4.82 8.24 -7.65
N TYR A 128 5.11 7.68 -8.82
CA TYR A 128 6.48 7.55 -9.29
C TYR A 128 7.12 8.91 -9.62
N ARG A 129 6.40 9.82 -10.31
CA ARG A 129 6.86 11.20 -10.55
C ARG A 129 7.11 11.95 -9.25
N TYR A 130 6.24 11.73 -8.28
CA TYR A 130 6.40 12.24 -6.93
C TYR A 130 7.72 11.73 -6.30
N ARG A 131 8.02 10.43 -6.35
CA ARG A 131 9.29 9.89 -5.85
C ARG A 131 10.50 10.46 -6.57
N VAL A 132 10.41 10.68 -7.89
CA VAL A 132 11.46 11.37 -8.65
C VAL A 132 11.66 12.79 -8.14
N ALA A 133 10.59 13.57 -7.93
CA ALA A 133 10.69 14.92 -7.37
C ALA A 133 11.27 14.92 -5.94
N SER A 134 11.00 13.88 -5.14
CA SER A 134 11.54 13.74 -3.78
C SER A 134 13.07 13.59 -3.75
N LEU A 135 13.71 13.17 -4.85
CA LEU A 135 15.16 13.11 -4.97
C LEU A 135 15.82 14.48 -4.74
N ALA A 136 15.11 15.57 -5.07
CA ALA A 136 15.52 16.93 -4.78
C ALA A 136 15.48 17.31 -3.29
N ARG A 137 15.30 16.35 -2.37
CA ARG A 137 15.40 16.58 -0.92
C ARG A 137 16.66 15.98 -0.32
N TYR A 138 17.28 15.02 -0.99
CA TYR A 138 18.48 14.37 -0.48
C TYR A 138 19.68 15.32 -0.53
N ASP A 139 20.50 15.31 0.51
CA ASP A 139 21.73 16.09 0.61
C ASP A 139 22.81 15.65 -0.40
N PHE A 140 22.72 14.42 -0.89
CA PHE A 140 23.53 13.91 -2.00
C PHE A 140 22.82 12.74 -2.71
N LEU A 141 23.17 12.51 -3.97
CA LEU A 141 22.70 11.38 -4.74
C LEU A 141 23.88 10.52 -5.22
N ILE A 142 23.62 9.22 -5.34
CA ILE A 142 24.55 8.21 -5.85
C ILE A 142 23.88 7.59 -7.07
N ALA A 143 24.39 7.84 -8.27
CA ALA A 143 23.94 7.16 -9.47
C ALA A 143 24.64 5.81 -9.58
N ASN A 144 23.95 4.77 -10.04
CA ASN A 144 24.58 3.47 -10.32
C ASN A 144 25.35 3.40 -11.66
N SER A 145 25.35 4.49 -12.43
CA SER A 145 26.00 4.67 -13.73
C SER A 145 26.15 6.14 -14.07
N ASP A 146 27.11 6.47 -14.94
CA ASP A 146 27.29 7.84 -15.43
C ASP A 146 26.09 8.30 -16.27
N PHE A 147 25.47 7.39 -17.02
CA PHE A 147 24.21 7.64 -17.72
C PHE A 147 23.09 8.04 -16.74
N THR A 148 22.93 7.32 -15.63
CA THR A 148 21.93 7.67 -14.62
C THR A 148 22.26 8.99 -13.95
N ALA A 149 23.54 9.32 -13.71
CA ALA A 149 23.96 10.62 -13.20
C ALA A 149 23.56 11.76 -14.15
N ALA A 150 23.77 11.59 -15.45
CA ALA A 150 23.33 12.56 -16.46
C ALA A 150 21.79 12.71 -16.47
N GLU A 151 21.05 11.62 -16.33
CA GLU A 151 19.59 11.65 -16.26
C GLU A 151 19.07 12.35 -14.99
N ILE A 152 19.76 12.21 -13.84
CA ILE A 152 19.45 12.97 -12.62
C ILE A 152 19.51 14.47 -12.93
N HIS A 153 20.59 14.96 -13.54
CA HIS A 153 20.73 16.39 -13.87
C HIS A 153 19.68 16.85 -14.90
N ARG A 154 19.32 16.00 -15.85
CA ARG A 154 18.27 16.30 -16.84
C ARG A 154 16.88 16.40 -16.22
N LEU A 155 16.55 15.49 -15.30
CA LEU A 155 15.23 15.42 -14.66
C LEU A 155 15.10 16.34 -13.45
N LEU A 156 16.22 16.73 -12.83
CA LEU A 156 16.28 17.62 -11.67
C LEU A 156 17.21 18.82 -11.96
N PRO A 157 16.82 19.73 -12.89
CA PRO A 157 17.69 20.82 -13.35
C PRO A 157 18.12 21.82 -12.26
N GLY A 158 17.49 21.82 -11.08
CA GLY A 158 17.85 22.64 -9.92
C GLY A 158 18.61 21.89 -8.81
N TYR A 159 19.07 20.66 -9.06
CA TYR A 159 19.82 19.89 -8.07
C TYR A 159 21.31 20.29 -8.06
N GLU A 160 21.68 21.24 -7.18
CA GLU A 160 23.06 21.75 -7.06
C GLU A 160 23.92 21.01 -6.02
N ARG A 161 23.38 19.94 -5.43
CA ARG A 161 24.06 19.12 -4.41
C ARG A 161 24.93 18.03 -5.05
N PRO A 162 25.84 17.39 -4.30
CA PRO A 162 26.71 16.35 -4.83
C PRO A 162 25.93 15.17 -5.46
N VAL A 163 26.33 14.81 -6.68
CA VAL A 163 25.95 13.56 -7.35
C VAL A 163 27.26 12.83 -7.64
N ILE A 164 27.39 11.60 -7.16
CA ILE A 164 28.53 10.72 -7.51
C ILE A 164 28.02 9.51 -8.26
N THR A 165 28.90 8.90 -9.06
CA THR A 165 28.64 7.59 -9.64
C THR A 165 29.24 6.51 -8.75
N LEU A 166 28.49 5.44 -8.48
CA LEU A 166 28.96 4.21 -7.87
C LEU A 166 28.48 3.05 -8.75
N HIS A 167 29.34 2.60 -9.67
CA HIS A 167 28.93 1.58 -10.62
C HIS A 167 28.56 0.26 -9.93
N CYS A 168 27.51 -0.40 -10.42
CA CYS A 168 27.19 -1.74 -9.91
C CYS A 168 28.36 -2.69 -10.16
N ARG A 169 28.66 -3.52 -9.16
CA ARG A 169 29.71 -4.53 -9.28
C ARG A 169 29.17 -5.84 -9.83
N ALA A 170 29.97 -6.51 -10.65
CA ALA A 170 29.65 -7.84 -11.14
C ALA A 170 29.46 -8.80 -9.95
N ARG A 171 28.42 -9.64 -10.02
CA ARG A 171 28.14 -10.65 -8.98
C ARG A 171 29.21 -11.74 -8.91
N PHE A 172 29.94 -11.96 -10.01
CA PHE A 172 30.86 -13.07 -10.15
C PHE A 172 32.30 -12.59 -10.13
N ALA A 173 33.12 -13.24 -9.32
CA ALA A 173 34.57 -13.07 -9.37
C ALA A 173 35.16 -13.78 -10.61
N PRO A 174 36.31 -13.29 -11.12
CA PRO A 174 37.05 -13.96 -12.20
C PRO A 174 37.29 -15.44 -11.89
N ALA A 175 37.22 -16.29 -12.91
CA ALA A 175 37.51 -17.71 -12.75
C ALA A 175 39.03 -17.96 -12.70
N ALA A 176 39.48 -18.79 -11.75
CA ALA A 176 40.81 -19.37 -11.80
C ALA A 176 40.93 -20.29 -13.04
N PRO A 177 42.13 -20.43 -13.64
CA PRO A 177 42.32 -21.35 -14.76
C PRO A 177 41.94 -22.78 -14.38
N GLY A 178 40.97 -23.38 -15.08
CA GLY A 178 40.49 -24.74 -14.80
C GLY A 178 39.20 -25.08 -15.55
N THR A 179 38.83 -26.37 -15.56
CA THR A 179 37.57 -26.84 -16.15
C THR A 179 36.39 -26.44 -15.26
N VAL A 180 35.50 -25.60 -15.78
CA VAL A 180 34.26 -25.22 -15.10
C VAL A 180 33.24 -26.35 -15.28
N PRO A 181 32.62 -26.87 -14.22
CA PRO A 181 31.61 -27.92 -14.34
C PRO A 181 30.46 -27.45 -15.23
N ARG A 182 30.04 -28.29 -16.20
CA ARG A 182 28.86 -28.01 -17.01
C ARG A 182 27.61 -28.19 -16.14
N PRO A 183 26.77 -27.15 -15.95
CA PRO A 183 25.61 -27.27 -15.09
C PRO A 183 24.59 -28.27 -15.67
N PRO A 184 23.91 -29.09 -14.83
CA PRO A 184 22.91 -30.07 -15.29
C PRO A 184 21.79 -29.47 -16.14
N ALA A 185 21.48 -28.19 -15.92
CA ALA A 185 20.50 -27.44 -16.71
C ALA A 185 20.83 -27.37 -18.22
N LEU A 186 22.09 -27.59 -18.61
CA LEU A 186 22.53 -27.64 -20.01
C LEU A 186 22.53 -29.06 -20.62
N ALA A 187 21.95 -30.06 -19.95
CA ALA A 187 22.04 -31.48 -20.35
C ALA A 187 21.56 -31.79 -21.77
N GLY A 188 20.71 -30.96 -22.38
CA GLY A 188 20.28 -31.19 -23.76
C GLY A 188 21.12 -30.49 -24.83
N ILE A 189 22.11 -29.67 -24.48
CA ILE A 189 23.12 -29.25 -25.45
C ILE A 189 24.21 -30.34 -25.40
N PRO A 190 24.55 -31.01 -26.52
CA PRO A 190 25.57 -32.04 -26.52
C PRO A 190 26.92 -31.50 -26.00
N PRO A 191 27.70 -32.32 -25.26
CA PRO A 191 29.07 -31.96 -24.89
C PRO A 191 29.90 -31.63 -26.14
N GLY A 192 30.63 -30.50 -26.11
CA GLY A 192 31.44 -30.03 -27.24
C GLY A 192 30.72 -29.06 -28.19
N GLU A 193 29.39 -28.93 -28.13
CA GLU A 193 28.67 -27.88 -28.87
C GLU A 193 28.68 -26.55 -28.12
N ALA A 194 28.93 -25.46 -28.86
CA ALA A 194 29.00 -24.10 -28.34
C ALA A 194 27.61 -23.45 -28.26
N TYR A 195 27.47 -22.47 -27.37
CA TYR A 195 26.23 -21.71 -27.22
C TYR A 195 26.47 -20.23 -26.93
N LEU A 196 25.49 -19.42 -27.30
CA LEU A 196 25.35 -18.03 -26.93
C LEU A 196 24.40 -17.92 -25.75
N LEU A 197 24.72 -17.07 -24.79
CA LEU A 197 23.92 -16.86 -23.59
C LEU A 197 23.17 -15.54 -23.66
N LEU A 198 21.85 -15.59 -23.47
CA LEU A 198 21.01 -14.44 -23.15
C LEU A 198 20.60 -14.52 -21.69
N ALA A 199 21.22 -13.70 -20.83
CA ALA A 199 20.91 -13.63 -19.41
C ALA A 199 19.88 -12.51 -19.14
N ALA A 200 18.60 -12.85 -19.23
CA ALA A 200 17.51 -11.87 -19.15
C ALA A 200 16.25 -12.47 -18.54
N ALA A 201 15.60 -11.70 -17.67
CA ALA A 201 14.28 -12.02 -17.13
C ALA A 201 13.18 -11.81 -18.18
N ASP A 202 11.97 -12.31 -17.88
CA ASP A 202 10.78 -12.11 -18.70
C ASP A 202 10.22 -10.69 -18.51
N ASP A 203 10.87 -9.74 -19.16
CA ASP A 203 10.53 -8.31 -19.12
C ASP A 203 10.60 -7.76 -20.56
N PRO A 204 9.55 -7.09 -21.07
CA PRO A 204 9.54 -6.51 -22.41
C PRO A 204 10.78 -5.67 -22.72
N ARG A 205 11.34 -4.97 -21.72
CA ARG A 205 12.55 -4.14 -21.90
C ARG A 205 13.79 -4.97 -22.24
N LYS A 206 13.83 -6.26 -21.88
CA LYS A 206 14.96 -7.14 -22.17
C LYS A 206 14.94 -7.67 -23.61
N ASN A 207 13.85 -7.45 -24.34
CA ASN A 207 13.73 -7.69 -25.78
C ASN A 207 14.18 -9.10 -26.19
N LEU A 208 13.66 -10.11 -25.48
CA LEU A 208 13.95 -11.52 -25.77
C LEU A 208 13.64 -11.86 -27.23
N ASP A 209 12.59 -11.24 -27.77
CA ASP A 209 12.01 -11.44 -29.09
C ASP A 209 13.07 -11.24 -30.20
N LEU A 210 13.93 -10.22 -30.08
CA LEU A 210 15.01 -9.96 -31.05
C LEU A 210 16.02 -11.12 -31.10
N ALA A 211 16.48 -11.60 -29.94
CA ALA A 211 17.41 -12.73 -29.86
C ALA A 211 16.80 -14.02 -30.41
N ILE A 212 15.51 -14.26 -30.12
CA ILE A 212 14.79 -15.44 -30.60
C ILE A 212 14.65 -15.42 -32.13
N GLN A 213 14.39 -14.25 -32.73
CA GLN A 213 14.36 -14.11 -34.20
C GLN A 213 15.72 -14.40 -34.85
N ALA A 214 16.83 -14.12 -34.15
CA ALA A 214 18.19 -14.41 -34.63
C ALA A 214 18.63 -15.87 -34.44
N ALA A 215 17.89 -16.68 -33.65
CA ALA A 215 18.31 -18.01 -33.22
C ALA A 215 18.63 -18.96 -34.38
N GLY A 216 17.86 -18.91 -35.47
CA GLY A 216 18.11 -19.74 -36.66
C GLY A 216 19.46 -19.44 -37.32
N ARG A 217 19.86 -18.16 -37.36
CA ARG A 217 21.16 -17.75 -37.89
C ARG A 217 22.29 -18.16 -36.97
N PHE A 218 22.14 -17.98 -35.65
CA PHE A 218 23.13 -18.46 -34.68
C PHE A 218 23.36 -19.97 -34.78
N ARG A 219 22.29 -20.74 -35.02
CA ARG A 219 22.42 -22.18 -35.25
C ARG A 219 23.17 -22.50 -36.54
N ALA A 220 22.93 -21.77 -37.62
CA ALA A 220 23.70 -21.92 -38.86
C ALA A 220 25.20 -21.60 -38.67
N LEU A 221 25.54 -20.75 -37.69
CA LEU A 221 26.91 -20.45 -37.27
C LEU A 221 27.48 -21.49 -36.28
N GLY A 222 26.72 -22.53 -35.93
CA GLY A 222 27.16 -23.61 -35.04
C GLY A 222 26.89 -23.39 -33.55
N PHE A 223 26.08 -22.39 -33.19
CA PHE A 223 25.78 -22.06 -31.79
C PHE A 223 24.33 -22.36 -31.40
N HIS A 224 24.11 -22.91 -30.21
CA HIS A 224 22.79 -22.90 -29.57
C HIS A 224 22.50 -21.53 -28.96
N LEU A 225 21.22 -21.17 -28.85
CA LEU A 225 20.80 -20.03 -28.02
C LEU A 225 20.30 -20.53 -26.67
N VAL A 226 20.93 -20.09 -25.58
CA VAL A 226 20.53 -20.39 -24.20
C VAL A 226 19.96 -19.13 -23.56
N VAL A 227 18.75 -19.20 -23.04
CA VAL A 227 18.07 -18.10 -22.33
C VAL A 227 17.99 -18.44 -20.85
N ALA A 228 18.71 -17.68 -20.02
CA ALA A 228 18.76 -17.86 -18.58
C ALA A 228 18.01 -16.73 -17.86
N GLY A 229 16.82 -17.03 -17.34
CA GLY A 229 15.99 -16.04 -16.63
C GLY A 229 14.71 -16.57 -16.00
N GLY A 230 14.40 -17.87 -16.16
CA GLY A 230 13.16 -18.46 -15.63
C GLY A 230 11.90 -17.94 -16.35
N ILE A 231 11.93 -17.92 -17.68
CA ILE A 231 10.81 -17.46 -18.52
C ILE A 231 9.58 -18.33 -18.30
N GLY A 232 8.39 -17.73 -18.14
CA GLY A 232 7.15 -18.47 -17.90
C GLY A 232 6.72 -19.32 -19.11
N ALA A 233 6.03 -20.45 -18.88
CA ALA A 233 5.64 -21.38 -19.95
C ALA A 233 4.71 -20.75 -21.00
N GLU A 234 3.88 -19.78 -20.62
CA GLU A 234 3.07 -19.01 -21.57
C GLU A 234 3.94 -18.13 -22.48
N ARG A 235 4.87 -17.37 -21.91
CA ARG A 235 5.81 -16.55 -22.69
C ARG A 235 6.70 -17.41 -23.59
N GLN A 236 7.20 -18.55 -23.10
CA GLN A 236 7.97 -19.48 -23.93
C GLN A 236 7.17 -19.94 -25.17
N ARG A 237 5.87 -20.25 -25.01
CA ARG A 237 4.98 -20.60 -26.14
C ARG A 237 4.77 -19.44 -27.10
N ALA A 238 4.70 -18.21 -26.60
CA ALA A 238 4.60 -17.02 -27.45
C ALA A 238 5.89 -16.80 -28.26
N LEU A 239 7.06 -16.87 -27.61
CA LEU A 239 8.37 -16.74 -28.25
C LEU A 239 8.62 -17.84 -29.28
N ALA A 240 8.11 -19.05 -29.05
CA ALA A 240 8.23 -20.16 -30.00
C ALA A 240 7.57 -19.88 -31.37
N ARG A 241 6.63 -18.94 -31.44
CA ARG A 241 5.96 -18.53 -32.69
C ARG A 241 6.80 -17.54 -33.53
N LEU A 242 7.87 -16.98 -32.94
CA LEU A 242 8.71 -15.98 -33.61
C LEU A 242 9.76 -16.61 -34.55
N TYR A 243 9.89 -17.93 -34.57
CA TYR A 243 10.71 -18.65 -35.55
C TYR A 243 9.84 -19.64 -36.35
N PRO A 244 10.05 -19.78 -37.69
CA PRO A 244 9.26 -20.70 -38.51
C PRO A 244 9.54 -22.19 -38.20
N GLU A 245 8.55 -23.06 -38.43
CA GLU A 245 8.66 -24.52 -38.24
C GLU A 245 9.78 -25.19 -39.07
N SER A 246 10.25 -24.55 -40.15
CA SER A 246 11.35 -25.03 -40.98
C SER A 246 12.75 -24.92 -40.31
N PHE A 247 12.85 -24.34 -39.11
CA PHE A 247 14.10 -24.14 -38.35
C PHE A 247 14.22 -25.04 -37.09
N VAL A 248 13.32 -26.01 -36.89
CA VAL A 248 13.05 -26.77 -35.65
C VAL A 248 14.16 -27.73 -35.18
N LEU A 249 15.27 -27.88 -35.90
CA LEU A 249 16.30 -28.88 -35.53
C LEU A 249 17.09 -28.54 -34.25
N ALA A 250 17.08 -27.28 -33.77
CA ALA A 250 17.69 -26.90 -32.49
C ALA A 250 17.05 -25.62 -31.91
N PRO A 251 15.91 -25.71 -31.20
CA PRO A 251 15.22 -24.55 -30.64
C PRO A 251 16.03 -23.88 -29.50
N PRO A 252 15.77 -22.59 -29.21
CA PRO A 252 16.32 -21.91 -28.04
C PRO A 252 16.04 -22.69 -26.76
N ARG A 253 17.02 -22.73 -25.86
CA ARG A 253 16.90 -23.42 -24.57
C ARG A 253 16.59 -22.45 -23.45
N PHE A 254 15.39 -22.54 -22.91
CA PHE A 254 14.98 -21.78 -21.74
C PHE A 254 15.37 -22.52 -20.46
N LEU A 255 16.21 -21.89 -19.66
CA LEU A 255 16.61 -22.44 -18.36
C LEU A 255 15.65 -21.95 -17.26
N PRO A 256 15.39 -22.79 -16.24
CA PRO A 256 14.69 -22.35 -15.04
C PRO A 256 15.49 -21.26 -14.32
N ARG A 257 14.93 -20.68 -13.26
CA ARG A 257 15.70 -19.79 -12.38
C ARG A 257 16.89 -20.57 -11.79
N LEU A 258 18.10 -20.07 -12.00
CA LEU A 258 19.35 -20.70 -11.58
C LEU A 258 19.85 -20.11 -10.26
N SER A 259 20.61 -20.88 -9.50
CA SER A 259 21.47 -20.34 -8.44
C SER A 259 22.61 -19.52 -9.05
N ASP A 260 23.22 -18.62 -8.27
CA ASP A 260 24.36 -17.82 -8.73
C ASP A 260 25.53 -18.69 -9.20
N GLU A 261 25.79 -19.82 -8.53
CA GLU A 261 26.82 -20.78 -8.94
C GLU A 261 26.51 -21.43 -10.31
N ALA A 262 25.26 -21.87 -10.49
CA ALA A 262 24.83 -22.46 -11.76
C ALA A 262 24.84 -21.41 -12.88
N LEU A 263 24.38 -20.19 -12.60
CA LEU A 263 24.38 -19.09 -13.57
C LEU A 263 25.82 -18.74 -13.97
N ARG A 264 26.74 -18.60 -13.01
CA ARG A 264 28.18 -18.40 -13.27
C ARG A 264 28.75 -19.48 -14.18
N ALA A 265 28.41 -20.75 -13.93
CA ALA A 265 28.85 -21.85 -14.78
C ALA A 265 28.29 -21.76 -16.21
N VAL A 266 27.04 -21.32 -16.37
CA VAL A 266 26.44 -21.04 -17.69
C VAL A 266 27.14 -19.88 -18.39
N TYR A 267 27.52 -18.81 -17.69
CA TYR A 267 28.32 -17.73 -18.29
C TYR A 267 29.68 -18.22 -18.79
N LEU A 268 30.42 -18.96 -17.94
CA LEU A 268 31.77 -19.42 -18.25
C LEU A 268 31.81 -20.37 -19.46
N GLY A 269 30.77 -21.18 -19.65
CA GLY A 269 30.63 -22.06 -20.81
C GLY A 269 30.13 -21.39 -22.09
N ALA A 270 29.68 -20.13 -22.03
CA ALA A 270 29.16 -19.42 -23.19
C ALA A 270 30.29 -18.97 -24.13
N ALA A 271 30.06 -19.07 -25.44
CA ALA A 271 30.96 -18.55 -26.46
C ALA A 271 30.91 -17.01 -26.53
N ALA A 272 29.72 -16.44 -26.36
CA ALA A 272 29.49 -15.01 -26.16
C ALA A 272 28.17 -14.79 -25.40
N VAL A 273 28.03 -13.62 -24.80
CA VAL A 273 26.84 -13.16 -24.08
C VAL A 273 26.12 -12.12 -24.92
N LEU A 274 24.81 -12.29 -25.11
CA LEU A 274 23.93 -11.37 -25.81
C LEU A 274 23.16 -10.54 -24.78
N VAL A 275 23.11 -9.22 -24.96
CA VAL A 275 22.36 -8.30 -24.10
C VAL A 275 21.47 -7.40 -24.97
N THR A 276 20.23 -7.81 -25.17
CA THR A 276 19.33 -7.24 -26.18
C THR A 276 18.42 -6.10 -25.72
N SER A 277 18.63 -5.58 -24.51
CA SER A 277 17.73 -4.64 -23.85
C SER A 277 17.42 -3.37 -24.66
N HIS A 278 16.19 -2.86 -24.51
CA HIS A 278 15.76 -1.54 -24.98
C HIS A 278 16.15 -0.41 -24.02
N ASP A 279 16.24 -0.70 -22.72
CA ASP A 279 16.55 0.30 -21.69
C ASP A 279 17.09 -0.36 -20.42
N GLU A 280 18.12 0.25 -19.83
CA GLU A 280 18.76 -0.13 -18.56
C GLU A 280 19.35 1.11 -17.89
N GLY A 281 19.45 1.09 -16.56
CA GLY A 281 20.28 2.06 -15.81
C GLY A 281 21.76 1.69 -15.82
N PHE A 282 22.06 0.42 -15.51
CA PHE A 282 23.39 -0.19 -15.61
C PHE A 282 23.24 -1.67 -15.94
N SER A 283 24.07 -2.20 -16.85
CA SER A 283 23.93 -3.58 -17.32
C SER A 283 24.82 -4.54 -16.54
N LEU A 284 24.21 -5.17 -15.52
CA LEU A 284 24.82 -6.30 -14.80
C LEU A 284 25.24 -7.45 -15.73
N PRO A 285 24.45 -7.86 -16.75
CA PRO A 285 24.89 -8.89 -17.69
C PRO A 285 26.19 -8.55 -18.44
N VAL A 286 26.36 -7.29 -18.86
CA VAL A 286 27.61 -6.83 -19.48
C VAL A 286 28.76 -6.88 -18.46
N ALA A 287 28.56 -6.34 -17.26
CA ALA A 287 29.58 -6.35 -16.21
C ALA A 287 30.01 -7.77 -15.81
N GLU A 288 29.07 -8.70 -15.72
CA GLU A 288 29.32 -10.12 -15.40
C GLU A 288 30.09 -10.83 -16.50
N ALA A 289 29.75 -10.56 -17.77
CA ALA A 289 30.48 -11.12 -18.89
C ALA A 289 31.93 -10.60 -18.92
N ILE A 290 32.15 -9.31 -18.69
CA ILE A 290 33.49 -8.71 -18.57
C ILE A 290 34.27 -9.35 -17.43
N ALA A 291 33.68 -9.46 -16.24
CA ALA A 291 34.33 -10.03 -15.06
C ALA A 291 34.71 -11.51 -15.25
N LEU A 292 33.95 -12.26 -16.05
CA LEU A 292 34.21 -13.65 -16.41
C LEU A 292 35.03 -13.80 -17.71
N GLY A 293 35.49 -12.69 -18.29
CA GLY A 293 36.25 -12.68 -19.54
C GLY A 293 35.51 -13.36 -20.68
N ARG A 294 34.22 -13.06 -20.86
CA ARG A 294 33.36 -13.55 -21.94
C ARG A 294 33.11 -12.44 -22.97
N PRO A 295 33.12 -12.74 -24.29
CA PRO A 295 32.74 -11.77 -25.30
C PRO A 295 31.28 -11.34 -25.14
N VAL A 296 30.96 -10.10 -25.52
CA VAL A 296 29.63 -9.50 -25.38
C VAL A 296 29.20 -8.86 -26.69
N ALA A 297 27.95 -9.08 -27.09
CA ALA A 297 27.23 -8.24 -28.04
C ALA A 297 26.03 -7.62 -27.34
N ALA A 298 25.92 -6.29 -27.36
CA ALA A 298 24.90 -5.57 -26.58
C ALA A 298 24.17 -4.52 -27.43
N SER A 299 22.92 -4.19 -27.07
CA SER A 299 22.19 -3.12 -27.74
C SER A 299 22.93 -1.77 -27.61
N ALA A 300 22.85 -0.91 -28.63
CA ALA A 300 23.41 0.43 -28.66
C ALA A 300 22.56 1.41 -27.85
N ILE A 301 22.45 1.16 -26.54
CA ILE A 301 21.77 2.03 -25.57
C ILE A 301 22.81 2.68 -24.64
N PRO A 302 22.49 3.84 -24.02
CA PRO A 302 23.46 4.58 -23.21
C PRO A 302 24.16 3.74 -22.13
N ALA A 303 23.40 2.94 -21.37
CA ALA A 303 23.96 2.10 -20.31
C ALA A 303 24.94 1.02 -20.80
N HIS A 304 24.81 0.54 -22.05
CA HIS A 304 25.78 -0.41 -22.62
C HIS A 304 27.01 0.30 -23.17
N ALA A 305 26.82 1.46 -23.82
CA ALA A 305 27.91 2.26 -24.37
C ALA A 305 28.85 2.78 -23.27
N GLU A 306 28.36 3.01 -22.06
CA GLU A 306 29.18 3.34 -20.89
C GLU A 306 30.17 2.23 -20.51
N GLN A 307 29.82 0.96 -20.78
CA GLN A 307 30.64 -0.21 -20.41
C GLN A 307 31.49 -0.73 -21.59
N ILE A 308 31.06 -0.48 -22.83
CA ILE A 308 31.65 -1.04 -24.06
C ILE A 308 32.34 0.05 -24.86
N ALA A 309 33.67 -0.06 -24.99
CA ALA A 309 34.50 0.89 -25.73
C ALA A 309 34.56 0.58 -27.24
N ASP A 310 34.35 -0.67 -27.65
CA ASP A 310 34.32 -1.05 -29.06
C ASP A 310 32.89 -0.92 -29.64
N PRO A 311 32.61 0.07 -30.50
CA PRO A 311 31.27 0.29 -31.03
C PRO A 311 30.78 -0.85 -31.93
N ALA A 312 31.67 -1.71 -32.46
CA ALA A 312 31.27 -2.86 -33.26
C ALA A 312 30.66 -4.00 -32.43
N LEU A 313 30.77 -3.94 -31.10
CA LEU A 313 30.05 -4.83 -30.18
C LEU A 313 28.63 -4.32 -29.85
N LEU A 314 28.29 -3.10 -30.29
CA LEU A 314 26.98 -2.47 -30.09
C LEU A 314 26.10 -2.61 -31.34
N PHE A 315 24.81 -2.90 -31.16
CA PHE A 315 23.85 -3.05 -32.27
C PHE A 315 22.52 -2.32 -32.03
N ASP A 316 21.82 -1.90 -33.09
CA ASP A 316 20.47 -1.33 -32.98
C ASP A 316 19.49 -2.36 -32.38
N PRO A 317 18.83 -2.08 -31.23
CA PRO A 317 17.91 -3.01 -30.56
C PRO A 317 16.67 -3.39 -31.39
N HIS A 318 16.47 -2.80 -32.57
CA HIS A 318 15.40 -3.13 -33.50
C HIS A 318 15.88 -3.91 -34.74
N SER A 319 17.16 -4.27 -34.83
CA SER A 319 17.77 -4.87 -36.02
C SER A 319 18.39 -6.24 -35.74
N VAL A 320 17.69 -7.30 -36.16
CA VAL A 320 18.20 -8.69 -36.13
C VAL A 320 19.52 -8.83 -36.91
N PRO A 321 19.68 -8.27 -38.13
CA PRO A 321 20.96 -8.31 -38.83
C PRO A 321 22.11 -7.64 -38.06
N ALA A 322 21.85 -6.52 -37.38
CA ALA A 322 22.88 -5.85 -36.59
C ALA A 322 23.31 -6.67 -35.37
N LEU A 323 22.36 -7.31 -34.67
CA LEU A 323 22.64 -8.25 -33.58
C LEU A 323 23.55 -9.40 -34.06
N ILE A 324 23.27 -9.97 -35.23
CA ILE A 324 24.08 -11.04 -35.81
C ILE A 324 25.51 -10.56 -36.07
N ALA A 325 25.67 -9.40 -36.73
CA ALA A 325 26.98 -8.86 -37.06
C ALA A 325 27.82 -8.54 -35.81
N ALA A 326 27.22 -7.89 -34.79
CA ALA A 326 27.89 -7.62 -33.52
C ALA A 326 28.29 -8.91 -32.79
N THR A 327 27.47 -9.96 -32.88
CA THR A 327 27.79 -11.28 -32.31
C THR A 327 28.97 -11.94 -33.02
N GLU A 328 28.99 -11.92 -34.36
CA GLU A 328 30.12 -12.43 -35.16
C GLU A 328 31.42 -11.67 -34.82
N HIS A 329 31.35 -10.34 -34.65
CA HIS A 329 32.49 -9.53 -34.22
C HIS A 329 32.96 -9.88 -32.80
N ALA A 330 32.04 -10.00 -31.84
CA ALA A 330 32.36 -10.41 -30.47
C ALA A 330 33.08 -11.77 -30.43
N LEU A 331 32.60 -12.74 -31.21
CA LEU A 331 33.22 -14.07 -31.32
C LEU A 331 34.62 -14.00 -31.92
N ALA A 332 34.83 -13.18 -32.96
CA ALA A 332 36.12 -13.02 -33.60
C ALA A 332 37.15 -12.30 -32.72
N ARG A 333 36.71 -11.28 -31.98
CA ARG A 333 37.57 -10.46 -31.13
C ARG A 333 37.96 -11.15 -29.82
N GLY A 334 37.07 -12.00 -29.30
CA GLY A 334 37.22 -12.60 -27.98
C GLY A 334 36.96 -11.60 -26.85
N ALA A 335 37.29 -11.97 -25.61
CA ALA A 335 37.11 -11.12 -24.43
C ALA A 335 38.29 -10.18 -24.20
N ASP A 336 38.68 -9.40 -25.22
CA ASP A 336 39.77 -8.43 -25.10
C ASP A 336 39.37 -7.29 -24.14
N PRO A 337 40.10 -7.06 -23.03
CA PRO A 337 39.82 -5.96 -22.11
C PRO A 337 39.79 -4.57 -22.77
N ALA A 338 40.50 -4.37 -23.88
CA ALA A 338 40.51 -3.10 -24.61
C ALA A 338 39.14 -2.77 -25.26
N CYS A 339 38.24 -3.74 -25.36
CA CYS A 339 36.89 -3.53 -25.86
C CYS A 339 35.94 -2.95 -24.80
N PHE A 340 36.38 -2.79 -23.55
CA PHE A 340 35.56 -2.34 -22.43
C PHE A 340 36.16 -1.13 -21.73
N HIS A 341 35.31 -0.25 -21.20
CA HIS A 341 35.75 0.88 -20.40
C HIS A 341 36.17 0.40 -18.99
N PRO A 342 37.33 0.82 -18.46
CA PRO A 342 37.69 0.54 -17.08
C PRO A 342 36.81 1.36 -16.12
N LEU A 343 36.36 0.73 -15.03
CA LEU A 343 35.60 1.39 -13.97
C LEU A 343 36.51 1.70 -12.77
N ASP A 344 36.48 2.94 -12.27
CA ASP A 344 37.30 3.40 -11.14
C ASP A 344 36.63 3.09 -9.78
N HIS A 345 36.52 1.79 -9.50
CA HIS A 345 35.93 1.30 -8.26
C HIS A 345 36.65 1.75 -6.98
N ALA A 346 37.91 2.21 -7.06
CA ALA A 346 38.64 2.72 -5.91
C ALA A 346 38.26 4.18 -5.66
N GLY A 347 38.30 5.04 -6.70
CA GLY A 347 37.86 6.43 -6.60
C GLY A 347 36.40 6.58 -6.21
N GLU A 348 35.51 5.70 -6.71
CA GLU A 348 34.10 5.65 -6.30
C GLU A 348 33.92 5.41 -4.79
N ALA A 349 34.73 4.52 -4.21
CA ALA A 349 34.67 4.21 -2.78
C ALA A 349 35.19 5.37 -1.93
N GLU A 350 36.24 6.06 -2.39
CA GLU A 350 36.75 7.27 -1.75
C GLU A 350 35.73 8.42 -1.80
N ALA A 351 35.06 8.61 -2.95
CA ALA A 351 34.00 9.60 -3.11
C ALA A 351 32.81 9.33 -2.18
N LEU A 352 32.38 8.06 -2.06
CA LEU A 352 31.34 7.66 -1.11
C LEU A 352 31.76 7.96 0.34
N ALA A 353 33.00 7.64 0.72
CA ALA A 353 33.50 7.93 2.05
C ALA A 353 33.51 9.44 2.36
N ALA A 354 33.88 10.27 1.39
CA ALA A 354 33.84 11.73 1.52
C ALA A 354 32.40 12.26 1.69
N LEU A 355 31.43 11.70 0.95
CA LEU A 355 30.02 12.03 1.14
C LEU A 355 29.50 11.64 2.52
N VAL A 356 29.91 10.50 3.07
CA VAL A 356 29.50 10.11 4.43
C VAL A 356 30.15 10.98 5.50
N ALA A 357 31.40 11.44 5.28
CA ALA A 357 32.15 12.22 6.26
C ALA A 357 31.75 13.70 6.34
N GLY A 358 31.10 14.26 5.31
CA GLY A 358 30.73 15.68 5.31
C GLY A 358 29.60 16.02 6.30
N ASN A 359 29.60 17.26 6.78
CA ASN A 359 28.66 17.72 7.81
C ASN A 359 27.21 17.76 7.32
N SER A 360 26.28 17.45 8.23
CA SER A 360 24.86 17.72 8.07
C SER A 360 24.62 19.24 7.97
N ALA A 361 23.66 19.66 7.15
CA ALA A 361 23.13 21.01 7.26
C ALA A 361 22.47 21.16 8.65
N ALA A 362 22.59 22.34 9.27
CA ALA A 362 21.89 22.57 10.53
C ALA A 362 20.38 22.28 10.33
N PRO A 363 19.73 21.52 11.25
CA PRO A 363 18.30 21.31 11.15
C PRO A 363 17.62 22.68 11.04
N ALA A 364 16.67 22.81 10.12
CA ALA A 364 15.90 24.03 9.99
C ALA A 364 15.30 24.37 11.37
N GLU A 365 15.49 25.62 11.82
CA GLU A 365 14.83 26.13 13.03
C GLU A 365 13.32 25.83 12.91
N PRO A 366 12.69 25.19 13.89
CA PRO A 366 11.27 24.86 13.81
C PRO A 366 10.48 26.17 13.68
N GLY A 367 9.90 26.37 12.48
CA GLY A 367 9.00 27.47 12.21
C GLY A 367 7.70 27.36 13.01
N ALA A 368 6.78 28.30 12.80
CA ALA A 368 5.43 28.17 13.34
C ALA A 368 4.81 26.85 12.84
N ARG A 369 4.31 26.02 13.76
CA ARG A 369 3.73 24.72 13.43
C ARG A 369 2.54 24.89 12.49
N ARG A 370 2.58 24.24 11.33
CA ARG A 370 1.50 24.23 10.33
C ARG A 370 0.85 22.85 10.29
N ALA A 371 -0.47 22.83 10.49
CA ALA A 371 -1.26 21.61 10.39
C ALA A 371 -2.13 21.59 9.13
N VAL A 372 -2.29 20.43 8.53
CA VAL A 372 -3.25 20.19 7.43
C VAL A 372 -4.11 18.97 7.73
N LEU A 373 -5.41 19.10 7.47
CA LEU A 373 -6.34 17.98 7.40
C LEU A 373 -6.51 17.57 5.94
N VAL A 374 -6.39 16.27 5.67
CA VAL A 374 -6.47 15.68 4.33
C VAL A 374 -7.62 14.66 4.33
N GLY A 375 -8.63 14.89 3.51
CA GLY A 375 -9.83 14.05 3.47
C GLY A 375 -10.64 14.23 2.19
N PRO A 376 -11.64 13.38 1.94
CA PRO A 376 -12.54 13.54 0.81
C PRO A 376 -13.45 14.77 0.96
N ALA A 377 -13.77 15.43 -0.15
CA ALA A 377 -14.70 16.55 -0.23
C ALA A 377 -16.02 16.32 0.54
N SER A 378 -16.57 17.41 1.10
CA SER A 378 -17.84 17.40 1.84
C SER A 378 -19.08 17.13 0.96
N ASP A 379 -18.97 17.31 -0.37
CA ASP A 379 -20.07 17.13 -1.32
C ASP A 379 -20.27 15.66 -1.75
N LYS A 380 -19.37 14.76 -1.34
CA LYS A 380 -19.50 13.32 -1.62
C LYS A 380 -20.64 12.71 -0.80
N PRO A 381 -21.39 11.74 -1.35
CA PRO A 381 -22.47 11.06 -0.63
C PRO A 381 -21.92 10.01 0.36
N SER A 382 -21.07 10.44 1.30
CA SER A 382 -20.44 9.62 2.32
C SER A 382 -20.64 10.20 3.71
N GLY A 383 -20.93 9.35 4.69
CA GLY A 383 -21.03 9.78 6.09
C GLY A 383 -19.73 10.39 6.62
N ILE A 384 -18.58 10.00 6.07
CA ILE A 384 -17.26 10.54 6.46
C ILE A 384 -17.07 11.97 5.91
N ALA A 385 -17.58 12.25 4.71
CA ALA A 385 -17.53 13.59 4.12
C ALA A 385 -18.33 14.60 4.97
N LEU A 386 -19.57 14.25 5.33
CA LEU A 386 -20.39 15.05 6.25
C LEU A 386 -19.71 15.23 7.61
N TYR A 387 -19.13 14.16 8.16
CA TYR A 387 -18.42 14.21 9.43
C TYR A 387 -17.21 15.14 9.39
N SER A 388 -16.45 15.10 8.28
CA SER A 388 -15.29 15.95 8.06
C SER A 388 -15.70 17.42 8.02
N ASP A 389 -16.79 17.76 7.32
CA ASP A 389 -17.29 19.14 7.26
C ASP A 389 -17.72 19.66 8.64
N LEU A 390 -18.49 18.88 9.40
CA LEU A 390 -18.88 19.26 10.76
C LEU A 390 -17.66 19.40 11.70
N THR A 391 -16.65 18.55 11.54
CA THR A 391 -15.37 18.66 12.25
C THR A 391 -14.66 19.97 11.91
N LEU A 392 -14.59 20.33 10.62
CA LEU A 392 -13.95 21.57 10.17
C LEU A 392 -14.68 22.81 10.68
N GLN A 393 -16.02 22.81 10.67
CA GLN A 393 -16.83 23.90 11.22
C GLN A 393 -16.55 24.09 12.71
N ALA A 394 -16.57 23.01 13.50
CA ALA A 394 -16.30 23.06 14.94
C ALA A 394 -14.84 23.47 15.24
N LEU A 395 -13.86 22.99 14.46
CA LEU A 395 -12.48 23.43 14.59
C LEU A 395 -12.34 24.93 14.28
N ARG A 396 -12.93 25.43 13.20
CA ARG A 396 -12.88 26.85 12.81
C ARG A 396 -13.55 27.76 13.85
N ALA A 397 -14.68 27.33 14.41
CA ALA A 397 -15.37 28.05 15.50
C ALA A 397 -14.49 28.21 16.75
N GLN A 398 -13.51 27.33 16.94
CA GLN A 398 -12.57 27.36 18.08
C GLN A 398 -11.25 28.11 17.78
N GLY A 399 -11.03 28.63 16.57
CA GLY A 399 -9.81 29.37 16.18
C GLY A 399 -8.67 28.51 15.63
N GLY A 400 -7.42 29.01 15.61
CA GLY A 400 -6.23 28.28 15.13
C GLY A 400 -5.95 28.36 13.62
N ALA A 401 -4.71 28.10 13.22
CA ALA A 401 -4.26 28.16 11.82
C ALA A 401 -4.02 26.75 11.26
N PHE A 402 -5.02 26.20 10.56
CA PHE A 402 -4.90 24.92 9.86
C PHE A 402 -5.48 24.98 8.45
N GLU A 403 -4.93 24.16 7.57
CA GLU A 403 -5.40 24.00 6.19
C GLU A 403 -6.28 22.74 6.07
N TYR A 404 -7.26 22.76 5.16
CA TYR A 404 -7.99 21.56 4.76
C TYR A 404 -7.80 21.34 3.28
N VAL A 405 -7.39 20.12 2.92
CA VAL A 405 -7.26 19.71 1.53
C VAL A 405 -8.23 18.58 1.24
N ASP A 406 -9.13 18.90 0.31
CA ASP A 406 -9.90 17.91 -0.41
C ASP A 406 -8.97 17.19 -1.39
N VAL A 407 -8.81 15.88 -1.20
CA VAL A 407 -7.98 15.05 -2.08
C VAL A 407 -8.49 15.00 -3.52
N ASP A 408 -9.75 15.31 -3.77
CA ASP A 408 -10.35 15.34 -5.11
C ASP A 408 -10.24 16.72 -5.79
N ALA A 409 -9.82 17.76 -5.07
CA ALA A 409 -9.61 19.10 -5.65
C ALA A 409 -8.39 19.17 -6.59
N PHE A 410 -7.56 18.13 -6.58
CA PHE A 410 -6.34 18.01 -7.35
C PHE A 410 -6.40 16.76 -8.23
N ASP A 411 -5.65 16.70 -9.33
CA ASP A 411 -5.23 15.39 -9.83
C ASP A 411 -4.21 14.77 -8.85
N ALA A 412 -3.98 13.46 -8.97
CA ALA A 412 -3.11 12.75 -8.03
C ALA A 412 -1.67 13.32 -8.01
N GLU A 413 -1.14 13.74 -9.16
CA GLU A 413 0.23 14.25 -9.26
C GLU A 413 0.36 15.61 -8.58
N ALA A 414 -0.57 16.53 -8.87
CA ALA A 414 -0.64 17.85 -8.26
C ALA A 414 -0.81 17.74 -6.74
N PHE A 415 -1.63 16.80 -6.26
CA PHE A 415 -1.83 16.57 -4.83
C PHE A 415 -0.55 16.15 -4.11
N TYR A 416 0.13 15.11 -4.62
CA TYR A 416 1.35 14.62 -3.98
C TYR A 416 2.48 15.67 -4.06
N ALA A 417 2.63 16.36 -5.20
CA ALA A 417 3.58 17.45 -5.34
C ALA A 417 3.31 18.59 -4.33
N TRP A 418 2.05 18.99 -4.19
CA TRP A 418 1.61 20.02 -3.25
C TRP A 418 1.91 19.63 -1.80
N LEU A 419 1.53 18.41 -1.39
CA LEU A 419 1.68 17.92 -0.02
C LEU A 419 3.14 17.94 0.43
N PHE A 420 4.04 17.54 -0.48
CA PHE A 420 5.46 17.59 -0.21
C PHE A 420 5.98 19.03 -0.14
N ALA A 421 5.64 19.86 -1.12
CA ALA A 421 6.15 21.23 -1.19
C ALA A 421 5.84 22.07 0.06
N HIS A 422 4.70 21.84 0.70
CA HIS A 422 4.21 22.70 1.79
C HIS A 422 4.76 22.33 3.17
N GLN A 423 5.51 21.24 3.33
CA GLN A 423 6.21 20.84 4.58
C GLN A 423 5.39 21.10 5.87
N PHE A 424 4.27 20.38 6.01
CA PHE A 424 3.46 20.46 7.23
C PHE A 424 4.13 19.74 8.42
N ASP A 425 3.95 20.29 9.61
CA ASP A 425 4.41 19.68 10.87
C ASP A 425 3.52 18.49 11.23
N ASP A 426 2.20 18.70 11.15
CA ASP A 426 1.18 17.70 11.40
C ASP A 426 0.26 17.54 10.19
N ILE A 427 0.23 16.34 9.63
CA ILE A 427 -0.71 15.96 8.57
C ILE A 427 -1.71 14.98 9.19
N ILE A 428 -3.00 15.31 9.08
CA ILE A 428 -4.08 14.54 9.65
C ILE A 428 -4.91 13.96 8.51
N TYR A 429 -4.80 12.65 8.29
CA TYR A 429 -5.52 11.93 7.27
C TYR A 429 -6.87 11.42 7.78
N ILE A 430 -7.93 11.63 7.01
CA ILE A 430 -9.27 11.12 7.30
C ILE A 430 -9.52 9.91 6.40
N LEU A 431 -9.52 8.72 6.99
CA LEU A 431 -9.55 7.45 6.25
C LEU A 431 -10.78 6.61 6.61
N GLY A 432 -11.38 5.99 5.61
CA GLY A 432 -12.42 4.97 5.76
C GLY A 432 -12.20 3.78 4.83
N ASN A 433 -13.08 2.79 4.92
CA ASN A 433 -12.99 1.52 4.19
C ASN A 433 -13.63 1.58 2.79
N ASN A 434 -13.37 2.65 2.04
CA ASN A 434 -13.87 2.82 0.68
C ASN A 434 -12.77 3.36 -0.24
N GLU A 435 -12.34 2.53 -1.18
CA GLU A 435 -11.23 2.82 -2.09
C GLU A 435 -11.47 4.09 -2.92
N VAL A 436 -12.69 4.27 -3.44
CA VAL A 436 -13.06 5.41 -4.29
C VAL A 436 -12.85 6.76 -3.62
N PHE A 437 -13.11 6.86 -2.31
CA PHE A 437 -13.02 8.13 -1.58
C PHE A 437 -11.69 8.32 -0.84
N HIS A 438 -10.98 7.24 -0.53
CA HIS A 438 -9.84 7.29 0.40
C HIS A 438 -8.50 6.84 -0.21
N ALA A 439 -8.46 6.39 -1.47
CA ALA A 439 -7.23 5.92 -2.13
C ALA A 439 -6.07 6.93 -2.03
N ARG A 440 -6.33 8.19 -2.38
CA ARG A 440 -5.30 9.26 -2.34
C ARG A 440 -4.83 9.58 -0.92
N CYS A 441 -5.74 9.62 0.06
CA CYS A 441 -5.40 9.78 1.47
C CYS A 441 -4.50 8.64 1.94
N PHE A 442 -4.87 7.40 1.60
CA PHE A 442 -4.12 6.20 1.95
C PHE A 442 -2.71 6.26 1.37
N VAL A 443 -2.57 6.48 0.06
CA VAL A 443 -1.26 6.56 -0.61
C VAL A 443 -0.42 7.71 -0.07
N ALA A 444 -1.02 8.88 0.19
CA ALA A 444 -0.33 9.98 0.83
C ALA A 444 0.19 9.59 2.22
N LEU A 445 -0.63 8.94 3.05
CA LEU A 445 -0.21 8.43 4.37
C LEU A 445 0.90 7.39 4.27
N GLN A 446 0.88 6.52 3.24
CA GLN A 446 1.94 5.54 3.01
C GLN A 446 3.28 6.22 2.67
N ASN A 447 3.25 7.38 2.00
CA ASN A 447 4.45 8.12 1.55
C ASN A 447 4.91 9.21 2.53
N VAL A 448 3.98 9.87 3.20
CA VAL A 448 4.17 10.90 4.22
C VAL A 448 3.40 10.48 5.45
N PRO A 449 4.09 9.97 6.47
CA PRO A 449 3.41 9.62 7.69
C PRO A 449 2.73 10.82 8.35
N GLY A 450 1.59 10.57 8.99
CA GLY A 450 0.84 11.55 9.75
C GLY A 450 -0.08 10.89 10.76
N VAL A 451 -0.95 11.68 11.37
CA VAL A 451 -2.02 11.17 12.23
C VAL A 451 -3.15 10.67 11.34
N CYS A 452 -3.69 9.48 11.60
CA CYS A 452 -4.82 8.94 10.85
C CYS A 452 -6.07 8.94 11.72
N ILE A 453 -7.09 9.73 11.37
CA ILE A 453 -8.45 9.55 11.89
C ILE A 453 -9.09 8.42 11.11
N LEU A 454 -9.20 7.26 11.75
CA LEU A 454 -9.72 6.05 11.15
C LEU A 454 -11.21 5.90 11.49
N HIS A 455 -12.05 6.06 10.46
CA HIS A 455 -13.51 6.03 10.58
C HIS A 455 -14.12 4.62 10.52
N ASP A 456 -13.36 3.63 10.06
CA ASP A 456 -13.81 2.25 9.96
C ASP A 456 -12.87 1.34 10.76
N SER A 457 -13.40 0.27 11.36
CA SER A 457 -12.56 -0.66 12.12
C SER A 457 -11.68 -1.52 11.23
N ARG A 458 -11.96 -1.60 9.92
CA ARG A 458 -11.27 -2.49 9.00
C ARG A 458 -10.92 -1.80 7.68
N LEU A 459 -9.95 -2.38 6.97
CA LEU A 459 -9.59 -1.97 5.60
C LEU A 459 -9.71 -3.10 4.57
N PHE A 460 -10.40 -4.20 4.91
CA PHE A 460 -10.48 -5.38 4.04
C PHE A 460 -11.01 -5.04 2.64
N GLU A 461 -12.18 -4.39 2.54
CA GLU A 461 -12.80 -4.02 1.27
C GLU A 461 -11.96 -2.99 0.51
N PHE A 462 -11.40 -2.00 1.21
CA PHE A 462 -10.47 -1.04 0.64
C PHE A 462 -9.28 -1.74 -0.03
N LEU A 463 -8.59 -2.61 0.71
CA LEU A 463 -7.39 -3.30 0.24
C LEU A 463 -7.71 -4.31 -0.86
N LEU A 464 -8.83 -5.01 -0.76
CA LEU A 464 -9.28 -5.95 -1.78
C LEU A 464 -9.56 -5.24 -3.11
N ASN A 465 -10.25 -4.10 -3.09
CA ASN A 465 -10.55 -3.34 -4.30
C ASN A 465 -9.29 -2.71 -4.90
N ARG A 466 -8.36 -2.24 -4.05
CA ARG A 466 -7.15 -1.54 -4.49
C ARG A 466 -6.04 -2.47 -4.97
N HIS A 467 -5.77 -3.52 -4.21
CA HIS A 467 -4.60 -4.39 -4.39
C HIS A 467 -4.96 -5.83 -4.78
N GLY A 468 -6.25 -6.17 -4.78
CA GLY A 468 -6.72 -7.51 -5.08
C GLY A 468 -6.51 -8.50 -3.94
N PRO A 469 -6.98 -9.74 -4.10
CA PRO A 469 -6.99 -10.74 -3.05
C PRO A 469 -5.58 -11.20 -2.65
N HIS A 470 -4.59 -11.06 -3.52
CA HIS A 470 -3.21 -11.42 -3.23
C HIS A 470 -2.61 -10.61 -2.08
N GLU A 471 -3.00 -9.34 -1.94
CA GLU A 471 -2.51 -8.50 -0.84
C GLU A 471 -3.09 -8.96 0.49
N ILE A 472 -4.36 -9.33 0.54
CA ILE A 472 -4.99 -9.91 1.72
C ILE A 472 -4.27 -11.21 2.14
N VAL A 473 -3.98 -12.10 1.19
CA VAL A 473 -3.22 -13.33 1.44
C VAL A 473 -1.82 -13.02 1.99
N ARG A 474 -1.16 -12.00 1.43
CA ARG A 474 0.17 -11.55 1.86
C ARG A 474 0.14 -11.03 3.30
N LEU A 475 -0.76 -10.08 3.62
CA LEU A 475 -0.91 -9.52 4.97
C LEU A 475 -1.26 -10.60 5.99
N TRP A 476 -2.18 -11.51 5.62
CA TRP A 476 -2.53 -12.65 6.46
C TRP A 476 -1.31 -13.54 6.73
N ARG A 477 -0.52 -13.89 5.71
CA ARG A 477 0.67 -14.73 5.86
C ARG A 477 1.72 -14.07 6.74
N LEU A 478 1.87 -12.73 6.67
CA LEU A 478 2.80 -12.00 7.53
C LEU A 478 2.43 -12.14 9.02
N ARG A 479 1.14 -12.12 9.35
CA ARG A 479 0.66 -12.29 10.73
C ARG A 479 0.56 -13.75 11.18
N HIS A 480 0.20 -14.62 10.26
CA HIS A 480 -0.14 -16.01 10.54
C HIS A 480 0.66 -16.94 9.61
N PRO A 481 2.00 -16.97 9.74
CA PRO A 481 2.86 -17.77 8.86
C PRO A 481 2.51 -19.26 8.90
N ASP A 482 2.01 -19.75 10.04
CA ASP A 482 1.65 -21.16 10.25
C ASP A 482 0.23 -21.52 9.76
N ARG A 483 -0.56 -20.55 9.29
CA ARG A 483 -1.95 -20.76 8.85
C ARG A 483 -2.16 -20.14 7.46
N PRO A 484 -1.52 -20.64 6.40
CA PRO A 484 -1.68 -20.06 5.06
C PRO A 484 -3.15 -20.14 4.60
N ILE A 485 -3.59 -19.09 3.91
CA ILE A 485 -4.88 -19.05 3.19
C ILE A 485 -4.64 -18.95 1.69
N ASP A 486 -5.68 -19.22 0.92
CA ASP A 486 -5.72 -19.02 -0.52
C ASP A 486 -6.73 -17.93 -0.91
N ILE A 487 -6.79 -17.65 -2.22
CA ILE A 487 -7.70 -16.65 -2.78
C ILE A 487 -9.18 -17.04 -2.60
N ALA A 488 -9.48 -18.35 -2.58
CA ALA A 488 -10.84 -18.84 -2.37
C ALA A 488 -11.35 -18.46 -0.96
N THR A 489 -10.49 -18.60 0.04
CA THR A 489 -10.79 -18.16 1.42
C THR A 489 -11.09 -16.65 1.48
N VAL A 490 -10.33 -15.83 0.73
CA VAL A 490 -10.58 -14.37 0.64
C VAL A 490 -11.92 -14.08 -0.02
N ALA A 491 -12.30 -14.84 -1.05
CA ALA A 491 -13.60 -14.71 -1.70
C ALA A 491 -14.75 -15.08 -0.76
N ASP A 492 -14.58 -16.09 0.09
CA ASP A 492 -15.57 -16.46 1.12
C ASP A 492 -15.77 -15.32 2.13
N TRP A 493 -14.70 -14.65 2.57
CA TRP A 493 -14.80 -13.47 3.44
C TRP A 493 -15.45 -12.27 2.76
N GLN A 494 -15.23 -12.09 1.46
CA GLN A 494 -15.88 -11.04 0.68
C GLN A 494 -17.39 -11.29 0.55
N ALA A 495 -17.78 -12.55 0.31
CA ALA A 495 -19.17 -12.96 0.17
C ALA A 495 -19.92 -12.94 1.51
N GLU A 496 -19.28 -13.43 2.57
CA GLU A 496 -19.84 -13.44 3.93
C GLU A 496 -18.89 -12.74 4.91
N ARG A 497 -19.11 -11.43 5.05
CA ARG A 497 -18.30 -10.56 5.91
C ARG A 497 -18.33 -10.97 7.39
N ARG A 498 -19.31 -11.80 7.82
CA ARG A 498 -19.33 -12.37 9.17
C ARG A 498 -18.16 -13.33 9.45
N LEU A 499 -17.54 -13.86 8.40
CA LEU A 499 -16.38 -14.77 8.48
C LEU A 499 -15.04 -14.04 8.56
N LEU A 500 -15.04 -12.70 8.42
CA LEU A 500 -13.81 -11.92 8.42
C LEU A 500 -13.05 -12.13 9.74
N PRO A 501 -11.78 -12.55 9.72
CA PRO A 501 -11.07 -12.94 10.94
C PRO A 501 -10.39 -11.79 11.66
N CYS A 502 -10.13 -10.67 10.98
CA CYS A 502 -9.40 -9.53 11.50
C CYS A 502 -9.69 -8.26 10.70
N SER A 503 -9.11 -7.14 11.16
CA SER A 503 -9.38 -5.80 10.66
C SER A 503 -8.51 -5.37 9.45
N PHE A 504 -7.41 -6.07 9.18
CA PHE A 504 -6.45 -5.74 8.10
C PHE A 504 -5.90 -4.30 8.16
N LEU A 505 -5.53 -3.83 9.36
CA LEU A 505 -5.01 -2.47 9.58
C LEU A 505 -3.47 -2.38 9.55
N GLU A 506 -2.78 -3.42 9.09
CA GLU A 506 -1.31 -3.47 9.00
C GLU A 506 -0.72 -2.27 8.22
N PRO A 507 -1.27 -1.85 7.07
CA PRO A 507 -0.73 -0.71 6.34
C PRO A 507 -0.84 0.62 7.11
N LEU A 508 -1.76 0.74 8.06
CA LEU A 508 -1.88 1.94 8.91
C LEU A 508 -1.00 1.84 10.15
N THR A 509 -1.06 0.71 10.83
CA THR A 509 -0.34 0.49 12.11
C THR A 509 1.17 0.44 11.95
N THR A 510 1.69 0.37 10.73
CA THR A 510 3.13 0.49 10.45
C THR A 510 3.56 1.87 9.98
N ARG A 511 2.62 2.69 9.51
CA ARG A 511 2.92 3.97 8.83
C ARG A 511 2.42 5.19 9.55
N ALA A 512 1.23 5.14 10.16
CA ALA A 512 0.69 6.26 10.88
C ALA A 512 1.58 6.62 12.08
N GLY A 513 1.76 7.92 12.29
CA GLY A 513 2.39 8.48 13.49
C GLY A 513 1.55 8.21 14.74
N ALA A 514 0.23 8.33 14.57
CA ALA A 514 -0.78 7.95 15.55
C ALA A 514 -2.08 7.59 14.81
N ILE A 515 -2.92 6.74 15.41
CA ILE A 515 -4.25 6.41 14.88
C ILE A 515 -5.30 6.88 15.88
N LEU A 516 -6.21 7.74 15.44
CA LEU A 516 -7.36 8.19 16.23
C LEU A 516 -8.57 7.36 15.84
N VAL A 517 -9.21 6.71 16.81
CA VAL A 517 -10.37 5.83 16.57
C VAL A 517 -11.55 6.19 17.46
N HIS A 518 -12.74 5.87 16.98
CA HIS A 518 -13.98 6.31 17.58
C HIS A 518 -14.56 5.47 18.71
N SER A 519 -13.88 4.37 19.06
CA SER A 519 -14.30 3.42 20.07
C SER A 519 -13.10 2.98 20.92
N ARG A 520 -13.30 2.89 22.24
CA ARG A 520 -12.30 2.30 23.15
C ARG A 520 -12.10 0.81 22.88
N ALA A 521 -13.11 0.11 22.38
CA ALA A 521 -12.97 -1.30 21.99
C ALA A 521 -12.02 -1.42 20.79
N LEU A 522 -12.19 -0.59 19.75
CA LEU A 522 -11.28 -0.57 18.61
C LEU A 522 -9.87 -0.12 19.00
N ALA A 523 -9.72 0.88 19.88
CA ALA A 523 -8.41 1.29 20.38
C ALA A 523 -7.68 0.14 21.10
N ARG A 524 -8.38 -0.58 21.98
CA ARG A 524 -7.84 -1.77 22.66
C ARG A 524 -7.48 -2.86 21.65
N HIS A 525 -8.37 -3.13 20.69
CA HIS A 525 -8.17 -4.11 19.64
C HIS A 525 -6.93 -3.80 18.79
N ILE A 526 -6.77 -2.56 18.32
CA ILE A 526 -5.58 -2.13 17.57
C ILE A 526 -4.31 -2.28 18.43
N ALA A 527 -4.36 -1.78 19.66
CA ALA A 527 -3.21 -1.84 20.57
C ALA A 527 -2.77 -3.29 20.85
N SER A 528 -3.72 -4.21 21.05
CA SER A 528 -3.41 -5.62 21.33
C SER A 528 -3.07 -6.43 20.09
N GLU A 529 -3.87 -6.30 19.02
CA GLU A 529 -3.76 -7.14 17.84
C GLU A 529 -2.60 -6.70 16.94
N TYR A 530 -2.24 -5.42 16.94
CA TYR A 530 -1.16 -4.85 16.12
C TYR A 530 0.05 -4.40 16.94
N ALA A 531 0.05 -4.61 18.26
CA ALA A 531 1.11 -4.12 19.15
C ALA A 531 1.40 -2.61 18.94
N TYR A 532 0.36 -1.83 18.65
CA TYR A 532 0.48 -0.42 18.24
C TYR A 532 0.02 0.53 19.36
N PRO A 533 0.92 1.05 20.20
CA PRO A 533 0.55 1.83 21.38
C PRO A 533 0.13 3.27 21.08
N ALA A 534 0.41 3.79 19.87
CA ALA A 534 0.07 5.15 19.45
C ALA A 534 -1.38 5.26 18.90
N VAL A 535 -2.29 4.43 19.41
CA VAL A 535 -3.73 4.50 19.12
C VAL A 535 -4.44 5.26 20.22
N HIS A 536 -5.23 6.26 19.84
CA HIS A 536 -5.93 7.14 20.77
C HIS A 536 -7.43 7.11 20.53
N TYR A 537 -8.17 7.13 21.63
CA TYR A 537 -9.61 7.24 21.61
C TYR A 537 -10.06 8.68 21.36
N LEU A 538 -10.78 8.87 20.26
CA LEU A 538 -11.41 10.13 19.87
C LEU A 538 -12.90 9.86 19.64
N PRO A 539 -13.80 10.16 20.61
CA PRO A 539 -15.20 9.74 20.59
C PRO A 539 -15.90 10.01 19.28
N PHE A 540 -16.75 9.09 18.83
CA PHE A 540 -17.64 9.39 17.70
C PHE A 540 -18.56 10.57 18.04
N ALA A 541 -18.72 11.51 17.11
CA ALA A 541 -19.61 12.66 17.28
C ALA A 541 -20.88 12.48 16.45
N VAL A 542 -22.00 13.02 16.93
CA VAL A 542 -23.30 13.01 16.24
C VAL A 542 -23.19 13.75 14.92
N GLN A 543 -23.72 13.16 13.85
CA GLN A 543 -23.69 13.72 12.50
C GLN A 543 -24.98 14.50 12.23
N MET A 544 -25.45 15.30 13.19
CA MET A 544 -26.65 16.12 13.08
C MET A 544 -26.39 17.53 13.59
N THR A 545 -26.98 18.52 12.92
CA THR A 545 -27.04 19.90 13.46
C THR A 545 -28.09 19.99 14.57
N GLU A 546 -28.06 21.05 15.39
CA GLU A 546 -29.11 21.27 16.39
C GLU A 546 -30.49 21.48 15.73
N GLU A 547 -30.53 22.15 14.57
CA GLU A 547 -31.76 22.35 13.80
C GLU A 547 -32.39 21.03 13.35
N GLU A 548 -31.56 20.08 12.88
CA GLU A 548 -32.03 18.75 12.49
C GLU A 548 -32.54 17.96 13.70
N ARG A 549 -31.87 18.05 14.86
CA ARG A 549 -32.32 17.43 16.11
C ARG A 549 -33.67 17.98 16.54
N ASP A 550 -33.83 19.30 16.48
CA ASP A 550 -35.08 19.97 16.84
C ASP A 550 -36.22 19.64 15.88
N PHE A 551 -35.93 19.54 14.57
CA PHE A 551 -36.87 19.05 13.57
C PHE A 551 -37.38 17.64 13.93
N VAL A 552 -36.47 16.69 14.20
CA VAL A 552 -36.82 15.32 14.58
C VAL A 552 -37.66 15.30 15.87
N ARG A 553 -37.23 16.02 16.91
CA ARG A 553 -37.96 16.12 18.19
C ARG A 553 -39.35 16.74 18.02
N ALA A 554 -39.48 17.77 17.18
CA ALA A 554 -40.76 18.41 16.89
C ALA A 554 -41.73 17.47 16.17
N LEU A 555 -41.25 16.77 15.12
CA LEU A 555 -42.07 15.83 14.36
C LEU A 555 -42.55 14.66 15.24
N ARG A 556 -41.67 14.16 16.12
CA ARG A 556 -42.02 13.11 17.11
C ARG A 556 -43.13 13.56 18.06
N ARG A 557 -42.98 14.73 18.68
CA ARG A 557 -44.02 15.30 19.58
C ARG A 557 -45.35 15.53 18.87
N GLY A 558 -45.31 15.99 17.61
CA GLY A 558 -46.52 16.15 16.80
C GLY A 558 -47.21 14.82 16.54
N ARG A 559 -46.43 13.76 16.31
CA ARG A 559 -46.94 12.41 16.07
C ARG A 559 -47.51 11.76 17.31
N GLU A 560 -46.82 11.82 18.45
CA GLU A 560 -47.32 11.27 19.72
C GLU A 560 -48.69 11.84 20.07
N LYS A 561 -48.94 13.12 19.77
CA LYS A 561 -50.26 13.77 19.93
C LYS A 561 -51.32 13.29 18.93
N ALA A 562 -50.92 12.87 17.73
CA ALA A 562 -51.81 12.43 16.65
C ALA A 562 -52.05 10.91 16.61
N THR A 563 -51.30 10.13 17.40
CA THR A 563 -51.37 8.67 17.34
C THR A 563 -52.59 8.17 18.12
N ALA A 564 -53.55 7.58 17.42
CA ALA A 564 -54.70 6.93 18.05
C ALA A 564 -54.24 5.67 18.81
N ALA A 565 -54.90 5.37 19.93
CA ALA A 565 -54.73 4.09 20.62
C ALA A 565 -55.01 2.94 19.64
N GLY A 566 -54.00 2.12 19.35
CA GLY A 566 -54.09 0.99 18.41
C GLY A 566 -53.29 1.12 17.10
N ALA A 567 -52.53 2.19 16.88
CA ALA A 567 -51.56 2.23 15.78
C ALA A 567 -50.41 1.24 16.05
N GLY A 568 -50.10 0.37 15.09
CA GLY A 568 -49.02 -0.63 15.21
C GLY A 568 -47.62 0.01 15.34
N VAL A 569 -46.69 -0.76 15.92
CA VAL A 569 -45.30 -0.36 16.23
C VAL A 569 -44.45 -0.32 14.96
N ARG A 570 -43.72 0.78 14.76
CA ARG A 570 -42.94 1.01 13.53
C ARG A 570 -41.46 0.84 13.84
N LEU A 571 -40.93 -0.30 13.43
CA LEU A 571 -39.52 -0.64 13.50
C LEU A 571 -38.82 -0.06 12.26
N VAL A 572 -37.74 0.69 12.47
CA VAL A 572 -37.00 1.31 11.37
C VAL A 572 -35.52 0.98 11.47
N MET A 573 -34.98 0.39 10.42
CA MET A 573 -33.55 0.24 10.22
C MET A 573 -33.06 1.36 9.30
N LEU A 574 -31.98 2.04 9.70
CA LEU A 574 -31.41 3.18 8.98
C LEU A 574 -30.03 2.82 8.42
N GLY A 575 -29.73 3.26 7.19
CA GLY A 575 -28.46 2.99 6.52
C GLY A 575 -28.50 1.73 5.64
N GLU A 576 -27.35 1.38 5.04
CA GLU A 576 -27.29 0.30 4.04
C GLU A 576 -27.76 -1.05 4.58
N THR A 577 -28.44 -1.82 3.75
CA THR A 577 -28.97 -3.15 4.04
C THR A 577 -27.97 -4.21 3.61
N GLU A 578 -27.34 -4.90 4.58
CA GLU A 578 -26.29 -5.89 4.35
C GLU A 578 -26.40 -7.05 5.34
N ALA A 579 -25.88 -8.23 4.97
CA ALA A 579 -25.87 -9.42 5.83
C ALA A 579 -25.21 -9.16 7.20
N SER A 580 -24.15 -8.37 7.25
CA SER A 580 -23.47 -8.00 8.50
C SER A 580 -24.36 -7.23 9.50
N LYS A 581 -25.55 -6.77 9.08
CA LYS A 581 -26.46 -5.93 9.88
C LYS A 581 -27.78 -6.61 10.26
N GLY A 582 -27.82 -7.95 10.21
CA GLY A 582 -28.93 -8.74 10.73
C GLY A 582 -30.27 -8.50 10.02
N CYS A 583 -30.26 -8.08 8.75
CA CYS A 583 -31.49 -7.67 8.05
C CYS A 583 -32.51 -8.80 7.91
N ALA A 584 -32.06 -10.02 7.62
CA ALA A 584 -32.94 -11.19 7.52
C ALA A 584 -33.55 -11.54 8.88
N GLU A 585 -32.72 -11.46 9.94
CA GLU A 585 -33.10 -11.73 11.32
C GLU A 585 -34.15 -10.75 11.84
N LEU A 586 -34.11 -9.48 11.40
CA LEU A 586 -35.17 -8.51 11.67
C LEU A 586 -36.53 -8.90 11.05
N ILE A 587 -36.53 -9.48 9.83
CA ILE A 587 -37.76 -9.96 9.18
C ILE A 587 -38.34 -11.16 9.96
N TYR A 588 -37.49 -12.09 10.40
CA TYR A 588 -37.92 -13.19 11.24
C TYR A 588 -38.44 -12.71 12.61
N ALA A 589 -37.79 -11.71 13.21
CA ALA A 589 -38.24 -11.13 14.48
C ALA A 589 -39.61 -10.44 14.33
N LEU A 590 -39.86 -9.75 13.21
CA LEU A 590 -41.17 -9.21 12.89
C LEU A 590 -42.25 -10.30 12.85
N LYS A 591 -41.96 -11.46 12.24
CA LYS A 591 -42.90 -12.59 12.23
C LYS A 591 -43.24 -13.06 13.65
N ILE A 592 -42.23 -13.18 14.51
CA ILE A 592 -42.39 -13.61 15.90
C ILE A 592 -43.26 -12.61 16.67
N LEU A 593 -43.02 -11.30 16.51
CA LEU A 593 -43.82 -10.25 17.14
C LEU A 593 -45.31 -10.34 16.76
N LEU A 594 -45.61 -10.51 15.47
CA LEU A 594 -46.99 -10.66 14.99
C LEU A 594 -47.66 -11.92 15.54
N LEU A 595 -46.94 -13.05 15.60
CA LEU A 595 -47.44 -14.29 16.22
C LEU A 595 -47.69 -14.13 17.72
N GLN A 596 -47.00 -13.21 18.38
CA GLN A 596 -47.19 -12.86 19.79
C GLN A 596 -48.25 -11.76 19.99
N GLY A 597 -48.96 -11.35 18.95
CA GLY A 597 -50.04 -10.36 19.02
C GLY A 597 -49.56 -8.90 19.07
N VAL A 598 -48.29 -8.62 18.72
CA VAL A 598 -47.76 -7.26 18.61
C VAL A 598 -47.92 -6.79 17.16
N GLU A 599 -48.87 -5.89 16.90
CA GLU A 599 -49.00 -5.25 15.60
C GLU A 599 -47.77 -4.39 15.30
N ALA A 600 -47.01 -4.74 14.26
CA ALA A 600 -45.78 -4.04 13.90
C ALA A 600 -45.53 -3.98 12.37
N THR A 601 -44.70 -3.03 11.95
CA THR A 601 -44.13 -2.92 10.60
C THR A 601 -42.63 -2.71 10.66
N LEU A 602 -41.91 -3.11 9.61
CA LEU A 602 -40.46 -2.95 9.47
C LEU A 602 -40.14 -2.14 8.22
N THR A 603 -39.33 -1.09 8.38
CA THR A 603 -38.87 -0.25 7.28
C THR A 603 -37.36 -0.26 7.20
N PHE A 604 -36.82 -0.61 6.04
CA PHE A 604 -35.41 -0.46 5.70
C PHE A 604 -35.21 0.85 4.93
N ALA A 605 -34.56 1.82 5.57
CA ALA A 605 -34.28 3.15 5.03
C ALA A 605 -32.78 3.31 4.72
N GLY A 606 -32.36 2.74 3.58
CA GLY A 606 -31.01 2.88 3.05
C GLY A 606 -30.76 1.99 1.84
N LYS A 607 -29.57 2.16 1.24
CA LYS A 607 -29.15 1.45 0.02
C LYS A 607 -29.22 -0.07 0.22
N SER A 608 -29.76 -0.79 -0.75
CA SER A 608 -29.85 -2.25 -0.76
C SER A 608 -29.50 -2.71 -2.18
N GLU A 609 -28.52 -3.60 -2.31
CA GLU A 609 -28.04 -4.10 -3.61
C GLU A 609 -28.53 -5.52 -3.88
N GLU A 610 -28.56 -5.90 -5.16
CA GLU A 610 -28.83 -7.28 -5.58
C GLU A 610 -27.56 -8.15 -5.45
N PRO A 611 -27.68 -9.46 -5.17
CA PRO A 611 -28.93 -10.24 -5.03
C PRO A 611 -29.58 -10.16 -3.64
N TYR A 612 -28.92 -9.55 -2.66
CA TYR A 612 -29.34 -9.58 -1.26
C TYR A 612 -30.72 -8.92 -1.04
N HIS A 613 -31.03 -7.85 -1.77
CA HIS A 613 -32.36 -7.24 -1.76
C HIS A 613 -33.46 -8.23 -2.17
N GLY A 614 -33.23 -8.98 -3.26
CA GLY A 614 -34.13 -10.04 -3.70
C GLY A 614 -34.32 -11.12 -2.66
N GLU A 615 -33.25 -11.55 -1.98
CA GLU A 615 -33.30 -12.54 -0.90
C GLU A 615 -34.17 -12.08 0.28
N LEU A 616 -34.01 -10.83 0.73
CA LEU A 616 -34.82 -10.26 1.81
C LEU A 616 -36.30 -10.13 1.42
N SER A 617 -36.57 -9.71 0.18
CA SER A 617 -37.93 -9.59 -0.35
C SER A 617 -38.62 -10.95 -0.47
N ALA A 618 -37.88 -11.96 -0.90
CA ALA A 618 -38.35 -13.35 -0.94
C ALA A 618 -38.62 -13.89 0.47
N ALA A 619 -37.74 -13.63 1.44
CA ALA A 619 -37.93 -14.02 2.83
C ALA A 619 -39.18 -13.38 3.44
N ALA A 620 -39.40 -12.07 3.24
CA ALA A 620 -40.60 -11.39 3.70
C ALA A 620 -41.87 -11.98 3.05
N SER A 621 -41.83 -12.25 1.75
CA SER A 621 -42.96 -12.84 1.02
C SER A 621 -43.28 -14.25 1.51
N ALA A 622 -42.28 -15.10 1.71
CA ALA A 622 -42.43 -16.48 2.20
C ALA A 622 -43.05 -16.53 3.61
N LEU A 623 -42.82 -15.51 4.44
CA LEU A 623 -43.38 -15.38 5.78
C LEU A 623 -44.76 -14.70 5.82
N GLY A 624 -45.27 -14.25 4.67
CA GLY A 624 -46.53 -13.50 4.56
C GLY A 624 -46.43 -12.08 5.13
N LEU A 625 -45.30 -11.40 4.94
CA LEU A 625 -44.99 -10.08 5.49
C LEU A 625 -44.79 -8.99 4.42
N ALA A 626 -45.16 -9.27 3.16
CA ALA A 626 -44.89 -8.35 2.03
C ALA A 626 -45.57 -6.98 2.19
N ASP A 627 -46.69 -6.91 2.90
CA ASP A 627 -47.42 -5.68 3.24
C ASP A 627 -46.91 -5.00 4.53
N ARG A 628 -46.01 -5.66 5.27
CA ARG A 628 -45.48 -5.21 6.58
C ARG A 628 -44.01 -4.84 6.54
N VAL A 629 -43.28 -5.24 5.49
CA VAL A 629 -41.87 -4.90 5.28
C VAL A 629 -41.77 -3.92 4.10
N SER A 630 -41.11 -2.78 4.30
CA SER A 630 -40.88 -1.79 3.25
C SER A 630 -39.41 -1.47 3.08
N PHE A 631 -38.99 -1.26 1.83
CA PHE A 631 -37.63 -0.88 1.46
C PHE A 631 -37.67 0.49 0.79
N LEU A 632 -37.21 1.53 1.48
CA LEU A 632 -37.16 2.89 0.91
C LEU A 632 -35.98 3.08 -0.06
N ARG A 633 -35.03 2.14 -0.06
CA ARG A 633 -33.75 2.21 -0.78
C ARG A 633 -32.96 3.46 -0.36
N TYR A 634 -32.10 3.97 -1.23
CA TYR A 634 -31.35 5.21 -0.96
C TYR A 634 -32.33 6.37 -0.75
N VAL A 635 -32.19 7.07 0.38
CA VAL A 635 -33.07 8.18 0.78
C VAL A 635 -32.28 9.48 0.90
N SER A 636 -32.94 10.62 0.62
CA SER A 636 -32.37 11.93 0.88
C SER A 636 -32.20 12.18 2.39
N ARG A 637 -31.34 13.14 2.76
CA ARG A 637 -31.15 13.55 4.17
C ARG A 637 -32.48 13.89 4.85
N GLN A 638 -33.35 14.64 4.18
CA GLN A 638 -34.69 14.97 4.68
C GLN A 638 -35.52 13.71 4.98
N ARG A 639 -35.57 12.74 4.05
CA ARG A 639 -36.29 11.48 4.24
C ARG A 639 -35.68 10.60 5.34
N TYR A 640 -34.36 10.66 5.51
CA TYR A 640 -33.68 10.00 6.62
C TYR A 640 -34.16 10.56 7.97
N LEU A 641 -34.21 11.89 8.12
CA LEU A 641 -34.70 12.54 9.35
C LEU A 641 -36.17 12.22 9.61
N GLU A 642 -37.00 12.20 8.57
CA GLU A 642 -38.42 11.80 8.66
C GLU A 642 -38.58 10.32 9.08
N ALA A 643 -37.72 9.42 8.57
CA ALA A 643 -37.73 8.01 8.96
C ALA A 643 -37.29 7.83 10.43
N LEU A 644 -36.25 8.54 10.86
CA LEU A 644 -35.77 8.55 12.25
C LEU A 644 -36.83 9.11 13.21
N ALA A 645 -37.42 10.25 12.88
CA ALA A 645 -38.53 10.83 13.63
C ALA A 645 -39.77 9.95 13.60
N GLY A 646 -39.96 9.21 12.51
CA GLY A 646 -41.00 8.21 12.36
C GLY A 646 -40.82 7.08 13.36
N ALA A 647 -39.63 6.49 13.50
CA ALA A 647 -39.44 5.25 14.23
C ALA A 647 -40.01 5.23 15.66
N ASP A 648 -40.77 4.18 16.00
CA ASP A 648 -41.08 3.88 17.40
C ASP A 648 -39.86 3.23 18.07
N ILE A 649 -39.17 2.35 17.33
CA ILE A 649 -37.89 1.76 17.71
C ILE A 649 -36.97 1.77 16.48
N VAL A 650 -35.75 2.28 16.65
CA VAL A 650 -34.68 2.17 15.67
C VAL A 650 -33.95 0.83 15.87
N MET A 651 -33.74 0.10 14.78
CA MET A 651 -33.03 -1.18 14.77
C MET A 651 -31.64 -0.99 14.15
N GLN A 652 -30.57 -1.22 14.92
CA GLN A 652 -29.19 -1.11 14.46
C GLN A 652 -28.37 -2.32 14.92
N LEU A 653 -28.48 -3.41 14.17
CA LEU A 653 -27.71 -4.61 14.42
C LEU A 653 -26.43 -4.58 13.58
N ARG A 654 -25.32 -5.11 14.12
CA ARG A 654 -24.08 -5.29 13.37
C ARG A 654 -23.20 -6.39 13.97
N TYR A 655 -22.50 -7.16 13.14
CA TYR A 655 -21.47 -8.15 13.51
C TYR A 655 -20.70 -8.67 12.28
N PRO A 656 -19.38 -8.96 12.39
CA PRO A 656 -18.46 -8.57 13.45
C PRO A 656 -18.15 -7.08 13.35
N LEU A 657 -17.99 -6.41 14.50
CA LEU A 657 -17.69 -4.97 14.51
C LEU A 657 -16.21 -4.67 14.58
N PHE A 658 -15.41 -5.47 15.30
CA PHE A 658 -14.06 -5.06 15.68
C PHE A 658 -14.07 -3.65 16.33
N GLY A 659 -15.10 -3.33 17.11
CA GLY A 659 -15.28 -2.01 17.72
C GLY A 659 -15.76 -0.88 16.80
N GLN A 660 -16.41 -1.18 15.67
CA GLN A 660 -17.10 -0.18 14.83
C GLN A 660 -18.09 0.72 15.59
N VAL A 661 -18.35 1.86 14.97
CA VAL A 661 -19.33 2.86 15.40
C VAL A 661 -20.43 3.01 14.36
N SER A 662 -21.55 3.62 14.75
CA SER A 662 -22.72 3.79 13.88
C SER A 662 -23.31 5.19 14.00
N GLY A 663 -23.30 5.93 12.89
CA GLY A 663 -23.99 7.23 12.76
C GLY A 663 -25.44 7.18 13.22
N PRO A 664 -26.27 6.28 12.67
CA PRO A 664 -27.67 6.15 13.09
C PRO A 664 -27.89 5.84 14.58
N VAL A 665 -26.95 5.16 15.25
CA VAL A 665 -27.01 4.96 16.71
C VAL A 665 -26.81 6.28 17.43
N ALA A 666 -25.79 7.07 17.04
CA ALA A 666 -25.55 8.39 17.60
C ALA A 666 -26.75 9.33 17.38
N ASP A 667 -27.30 9.31 16.16
CA ASP A 667 -28.45 10.14 15.78
C ASP A 667 -29.70 9.78 16.60
N ALA A 668 -30.02 8.49 16.74
CA ALA A 668 -31.13 8.01 17.56
C ALA A 668 -30.99 8.41 19.03
N VAL A 669 -29.80 8.22 19.61
CA VAL A 669 -29.50 8.64 20.99
C VAL A 669 -29.66 10.15 21.17
N SER A 670 -29.13 10.95 20.24
CA SER A 670 -29.18 12.43 20.32
C SER A 670 -30.60 13.01 20.25
N CYS A 671 -31.50 12.26 19.61
CA CYS A 671 -32.92 12.57 19.45
C CYS A 671 -33.81 11.84 20.47
N ALA A 672 -33.22 11.08 21.41
CA ALA A 672 -33.92 10.24 22.38
C ALA A 672 -34.96 9.28 21.75
N VAL A 673 -34.59 8.69 20.60
CA VAL A 673 -35.39 7.66 19.93
C VAL A 673 -35.03 6.29 20.53
N PRO A 674 -36.00 5.47 20.95
CA PRO A 674 -35.73 4.12 21.43
C PRO A 674 -34.94 3.29 20.42
N LEU A 675 -33.95 2.54 20.89
CA LEU A 675 -32.94 1.90 20.06
C LEU A 675 -32.70 0.46 20.52
N ILE A 676 -32.60 -0.45 19.55
CA ILE A 676 -32.10 -1.81 19.73
C ILE A 676 -30.80 -1.97 18.94
N THR A 677 -29.75 -2.46 19.60
CA THR A 677 -28.46 -2.75 18.96
C THR A 677 -27.93 -4.12 19.34
N THR A 678 -26.84 -4.57 18.70
CA THR A 678 -26.03 -5.66 19.26
C THR A 678 -25.24 -5.21 20.49
N GLU A 679 -24.93 -6.15 21.37
CA GLU A 679 -24.09 -5.93 22.58
C GLU A 679 -22.76 -5.27 22.25
N GLU A 680 -22.04 -5.77 21.22
CA GLU A 680 -20.75 -5.22 20.83
C GLU A 680 -20.86 -3.77 20.29
N LEU A 681 -21.92 -3.46 19.54
CA LEU A 681 -22.18 -2.08 19.07
C LEU A 681 -22.54 -1.15 20.23
N ALA A 682 -23.32 -1.64 21.20
CA ALA A 682 -23.67 -0.89 22.40
C ALA A 682 -22.44 -0.55 23.23
N GLU A 683 -21.52 -1.51 23.41
CA GLU A 683 -20.23 -1.29 24.09
C GLU A 683 -19.35 -0.30 23.31
N GLY A 684 -19.19 -0.52 22.00
CA GLY A 684 -18.32 0.31 21.14
C GLY A 684 -18.75 1.77 21.07
N MET A 685 -20.06 2.02 21.07
CA MET A 685 -20.64 3.36 21.11
C MET A 685 -20.75 3.92 22.55
N GLU A 686 -20.53 3.09 23.58
CA GLU A 686 -20.75 3.41 25.00
C GLU A 686 -22.19 3.88 25.27
N VAL A 687 -23.17 3.10 24.78
CA VAL A 687 -24.61 3.40 24.86
C VAL A 687 -25.43 2.29 25.51
N ALA A 688 -24.80 1.28 26.13
CA ALA A 688 -25.50 0.14 26.73
C ALA A 688 -26.59 0.50 27.76
N GLY A 689 -26.48 1.64 28.45
CA GLY A 689 -27.53 2.17 29.34
C GLY A 689 -28.70 2.88 28.64
N HIS A 690 -28.61 3.09 27.33
CA HIS A 690 -29.52 3.92 26.53
C HIS A 690 -30.16 3.17 25.36
N CYS A 691 -29.88 1.87 25.22
CA CYS A 691 -30.48 0.99 24.22
C CYS A 691 -30.78 -0.38 24.83
N ALA A 692 -31.67 -1.15 24.20
CA ALA A 692 -31.74 -2.57 24.47
C ALA A 692 -30.71 -3.30 23.58
N ALA A 693 -29.77 -4.01 24.23
CA ALA A 693 -28.75 -4.78 23.53
C ALA A 693 -29.20 -6.23 23.33
N VAL A 694 -28.93 -6.80 22.15
CA VAL A 694 -29.18 -8.21 21.83
C VAL A 694 -27.86 -8.94 21.51
N PRO A 695 -27.82 -10.27 21.65
CA PRO A 695 -26.61 -11.04 21.33
C PRO A 695 -26.15 -10.88 19.88
N ASN A 696 -24.84 -10.93 19.68
CA ASN A 696 -24.19 -10.82 18.36
C ASN A 696 -24.59 -11.89 17.35
N SER A 697 -25.22 -12.99 17.79
CA SER A 697 -25.77 -14.03 16.92
C SER A 697 -27.04 -13.63 16.15
N PHE A 698 -27.57 -12.43 16.41
CA PHE A 698 -28.80 -11.91 15.80
C PHE A 698 -30.03 -12.80 16.01
N SER A 699 -30.14 -13.50 17.14
CA SER A 699 -31.30 -14.35 17.43
C SER A 699 -32.63 -13.59 17.24
N PRO A 700 -33.49 -13.99 16.28
CA PRO A 700 -34.78 -13.33 16.06
C PRO A 700 -35.67 -13.28 17.29
N LEU A 701 -35.56 -14.29 18.17
CA LEU A 701 -36.29 -14.34 19.43
C LEU A 701 -35.83 -13.25 20.40
N HIS A 702 -34.52 -13.10 20.61
CA HIS A 702 -33.98 -12.05 21.49
C HIS A 702 -34.31 -10.64 20.95
N ILE A 703 -34.31 -10.48 19.63
CA ILE A 703 -34.74 -9.22 18.98
C ILE A 703 -36.21 -8.93 19.31
N ALA A 704 -37.11 -9.91 19.15
CA ALA A 704 -38.53 -9.74 19.46
C ALA A 704 -38.77 -9.46 20.97
N GLU A 705 -38.05 -10.14 21.85
CA GLU A 705 -38.10 -9.90 23.29
C GLU A 705 -37.63 -8.49 23.67
N ALA A 706 -36.53 -8.01 23.07
CA ALA A 706 -36.04 -6.64 23.27
C ALA A 706 -37.05 -5.58 22.82
N VAL A 707 -37.72 -5.80 21.68
CA VAL A 707 -38.82 -4.93 21.21
C VAL A 707 -39.93 -4.87 22.25
N ARG A 708 -40.40 -6.02 22.75
CA ARG A 708 -41.46 -6.07 23.77
C ARG A 708 -41.04 -5.42 25.08
N GLY A 709 -39.77 -5.60 25.49
CA GLY A 709 -39.21 -4.96 26.67
C GLY A 709 -39.29 -3.44 26.59
N LEU A 710 -38.85 -2.86 25.46
CA LEU A 710 -38.92 -1.41 25.24
C LEU A 710 -40.36 -0.88 25.17
N LEU A 711 -41.30 -1.65 24.62
CA LEU A 711 -42.72 -1.28 24.60
C LEU A 711 -43.37 -1.31 25.99
N ALA A 712 -42.92 -2.22 26.87
CA ALA A 712 -43.44 -2.35 28.23
C ALA A 712 -42.85 -1.31 29.20
N ALA A 713 -41.56 -0.96 29.02
CA ALA A 713 -40.84 0.00 29.84
C ALA A 713 -39.90 0.83 28.95
N PRO A 714 -40.35 1.99 28.43
CA PRO A 714 -39.49 2.87 27.65
C PRO A 714 -38.33 3.40 28.51
N ALA A 715 -37.14 3.48 27.93
CA ALA A 715 -35.92 3.92 28.63
C ALA A 715 -36.10 5.34 29.24
N PRO A 716 -35.54 5.61 30.43
CA PRO A 716 -35.73 6.90 31.11
C PRO A 716 -35.07 8.07 30.35
N ALA A 717 -35.85 9.13 30.12
CA ALA A 717 -35.45 10.31 29.34
C ALA A 717 -34.38 11.22 29.99
N GLN A 718 -34.00 11.00 31.26
CA GLN A 718 -33.07 11.86 32.01
C GLN A 718 -31.59 11.53 31.79
N GLU A 719 -31.23 10.32 31.35
CA GLU A 719 -29.82 9.92 31.19
C GLU A 719 -29.22 10.32 29.82
N THR A 720 -30.05 10.68 28.84
CA THR A 720 -29.64 11.00 27.46
C THR A 720 -28.86 12.32 27.32
N GLY A 721 -29.01 13.28 28.23
CA GLY A 721 -28.38 14.61 28.13
C GLY A 721 -26.85 14.60 28.29
N ALA A 722 -26.32 13.82 29.23
CA ALA A 722 -24.88 13.69 29.44
C ALA A 722 -24.19 12.94 28.29
N LEU A 723 -24.87 11.94 27.72
CA LEU A 723 -24.40 11.19 26.57
C LEU A 723 -24.46 12.04 25.28
N ALA A 724 -25.52 12.81 25.07
CA ALA A 724 -25.62 13.76 23.96
C ALA A 724 -24.48 14.80 24.01
N GLY A 725 -24.13 15.31 25.20
CA GLY A 725 -22.99 16.21 25.38
C GLY A 725 -21.61 15.55 25.16
N ARG A 726 -21.49 14.22 25.31
CA ARG A 726 -20.25 13.48 24.98
C ARG A 726 -20.07 13.32 23.47
N LEU A 727 -21.17 13.13 22.75
CA LEU A 727 -21.17 12.97 21.30
C LEU A 727 -21.24 14.32 20.56
N ASP A 728 -21.04 15.42 21.28
CA ASP A 728 -21.08 16.77 20.75
C ASP A 728 -19.83 17.11 19.91
N MET A 729 -20.04 17.81 18.79
CA MET A 729 -18.99 18.11 17.82
C MET A 729 -17.98 19.15 18.35
N ASP A 730 -18.39 20.08 19.21
CA ASP A 730 -17.44 21.02 19.83
C ASP A 730 -16.55 20.28 20.83
N GLN A 731 -17.09 19.34 21.58
CA GLN A 731 -16.29 18.48 22.46
C GLN A 731 -15.33 17.60 21.65
N TYR A 732 -15.77 17.07 20.51
CA TYR A 732 -14.92 16.34 19.57
C TYR A 732 -13.73 17.18 19.10
N ALA A 733 -13.98 18.38 18.59
CA ALA A 733 -12.94 19.29 18.11
C ALA A 733 -11.95 19.68 19.22
N ARG A 734 -12.41 19.90 20.47
CA ARG A 734 -11.54 20.14 21.63
C ARG A 734 -10.60 18.95 21.91
N ARG A 735 -11.12 17.72 21.85
CA ARG A 735 -10.31 16.50 22.04
C ARG A 735 -9.33 16.29 20.90
N LEU A 736 -9.75 16.54 19.65
CA LEU A 736 -8.88 16.45 18.49
C LEU A 736 -7.70 17.42 18.60
N ARG A 737 -7.93 18.67 19.03
CA ARG A 737 -6.84 19.65 19.31
C ARG A 737 -5.89 19.19 20.42
N ALA A 738 -6.42 18.55 21.47
CA ALA A 738 -5.60 18.02 22.55
C ALA A 738 -4.69 16.86 22.09
N LEU A 739 -5.17 16.06 21.13
CA LEU A 739 -4.42 14.95 20.54
C LEU A 739 -3.49 15.41 19.40
N CYS A 740 -3.81 16.52 18.73
CA CYS A 740 -3.05 17.11 17.63
C CYS A 740 -2.79 18.60 17.91
N PRO A 741 -1.78 18.93 18.74
CA PRO A 741 -1.58 20.30 19.22
C PRO A 741 -1.32 21.35 18.13
N ALA A 742 -0.78 20.98 16.97
CA ALA A 742 -0.59 21.94 15.87
C ALA A 742 -1.90 22.46 15.27
N LEU A 743 -3.05 21.83 15.55
CA LEU A 743 -4.34 22.41 15.20
C LEU A 743 -4.66 23.68 16.00
N ALA A 744 -4.05 23.82 17.19
CA ALA A 744 -4.27 24.93 18.12
C ALA A 744 -3.22 26.05 18.02
N ALA A 745 -2.10 25.79 17.33
CA ALA A 745 -1.13 26.81 16.95
C ALA A 745 -1.72 27.74 15.87
#